data_AF-A0A162QWX2-F1
#
_entry.id   AF-A0A162QWX2-F1
#
_cell.length_a   1.000
_cell.length_b   1.000
_cell.length_c   1.000
_cell.angle_alpha   90.00
_cell.angle_beta   90.00
_cell.angle_gamma   90.00
#
_symmetry.space_group_name_H-M   'P 1'
#
loop_
_entity.id
_entity.type
_entity.pdbx_description
1 polymer ?
#
loop_
_entity_poly.entity_id
_entity_poly.type
_entity_poly.pdbx_seq_one_letter_code
_entity_poly.pdbx_strand_id
1 'polypeptide(L)'
;MPVNFTKEEVFHAYKKLKNYFYHDNTSQFIRKRIADFENSITDNNENEYTKAFWLEMEKIAKMINNNSNEVWKTFFKKNINYSITPKSFKKNNSKIITNKNLEENIILKRINVFIDADIIVHIISVLWLIRIGPVLEKLIDQDSYAYKLEITSEVGEQEESINGMKLYKPYFIQYQTWRDNAIKTAEQLFENKKDLVILSLDIKDYFNSVRLNLPDLQKFIIAEGVESMGEEINSRLFELLSMINSEYTHKISKIKKIPQLNENETILPIGLLSSGILGNFYLRDFDKEVKEALNPAYYGRYVDDLLFVLTNVSINSLAISPINYFLEKYFVGRDLFIFDNPSELSDLFDFSKTKVGDGYQYSYKYNEPEASETDECRIREQADRVRFAFKSKPDLLIQSKKVVLQDLDSSESPAILNNFKKNIDKNRSEFRFLPDEDEAEKEFEEEAVFLRYNDSVNKIRSIEGLDEDKYGASKYLTGKIFATSLNLEKADSKTSRQILTFFRGLIGLNFHSLWEKVATFFLINNLPDEYIEFYRQSKNAIEKIIYTQYDEQDFEGKVKEYLAKDLERFLTIAMATPLAYNLDFLNDPKFDIENKELGGVAKSIRYSNMFRHAWIGLPAINYTNYLFENNGRLNLLRYPNIDENLEVQLLKDERNPDCKSLELNDRLSLLAPKYVRYHEINILHFFKVVESIKTETNNTVEEINTINDKAFNLYWNLNNRWRQDHTRSTGSEINKAKEKYFSIYEDVSTNSDRNRNRIERFVSINDAGSRISNEDKKIAVANVKVEHSNLMASVLGKPNTGKTRRKELFDLINSVEEAHCDLCILPEVSIPYQWLSLLAYQVCRRNIGYVAGLEHWINQHKFAFNFMVTILPIKKNGYNTCLINVRLKNHYSHEEKKLLKGYRLIIPSEVYPVLSKTYNLFHWRGAYFSTYNCFELADIQDRGIFKSKIDFIIASEYNKDVNYFSEIAGSWVRDMHCYFIQVNSSDYGDSRILQPAQSYNRDLLQVKGGETSIVMIGILKIKSLRCFQLMEYDLQKDQNSFKPTPPDFDRKNVLDRINNKRFWI
;
A
#
# COMPACT_ATOMS: atom_id res chain seq x y z
N MET A 1 -16.94 4.43 -40.56
CA MET A 1 -17.99 3.95 -39.63
C MET A 1 -17.85 4.76 -38.35
N PRO A 2 -18.94 5.23 -37.71
CA PRO A 2 -18.80 5.92 -36.43
C PRO A 2 -18.10 4.98 -35.44
N VAL A 3 -17.05 5.48 -34.79
CA VAL A 3 -16.35 4.76 -33.72
C VAL A 3 -17.31 4.72 -32.53
N ASN A 4 -17.74 3.52 -32.14
CA ASN A 4 -18.66 3.28 -31.04
C ASN A 4 -17.89 2.64 -29.87
N PHE A 5 -18.25 2.94 -28.63
CA PHE A 5 -17.66 2.27 -27.47
C PHE A 5 -17.94 0.77 -27.52
N THR A 6 -16.90 -0.02 -27.31
CA THR A 6 -17.03 -1.48 -27.18
C THR A 6 -17.29 -1.88 -25.73
N LYS A 7 -17.76 -3.12 -25.53
CA LYS A 7 -17.93 -3.67 -24.17
C LYS A 7 -16.59 -3.82 -23.46
N GLU A 8 -15.50 -4.04 -24.20
CA GLU A 8 -14.13 -4.16 -23.69
C GLU A 8 -13.63 -2.82 -23.13
N GLU A 9 -13.90 -1.70 -23.82
CA GLU A 9 -13.55 -0.36 -23.34
C GLU A 9 -14.33 0.00 -22.06
N VAL A 10 -15.63 -0.29 -22.03
CA VAL A 10 -16.49 -0.11 -20.85
C VAL A 10 -15.99 -0.97 -19.68
N PHE A 11 -15.66 -2.24 -19.95
CA PHE A 11 -15.08 -3.14 -18.95
C PHE A 11 -13.75 -2.59 -18.40
N HIS A 12 -12.88 -2.08 -19.28
CA HIS A 12 -11.60 -1.50 -18.87
C HIS A 12 -11.79 -0.28 -17.97
N ALA A 13 -12.73 0.61 -18.30
CA ALA A 13 -13.11 1.74 -17.47
C ALA A 13 -13.67 1.29 -16.10
N TYR A 14 -14.57 0.30 -16.08
CA TYR A 14 -15.09 -0.27 -14.84
C TYR A 14 -13.99 -0.90 -13.97
N LYS A 15 -13.03 -1.61 -14.58
CA LYS A 15 -11.86 -2.18 -13.88
C LYS A 15 -11.02 -1.14 -13.18
N LYS A 16 -10.73 -0.03 -13.88
CA LYS A 16 -9.98 1.10 -13.32
C LYS A 16 -10.75 1.81 -12.20
N LEU A 17 -12.07 1.96 -12.37
CA LEU A 17 -12.96 2.49 -11.35
C LEU A 17 -12.91 1.65 -10.07
N LYS A 18 -13.08 0.33 -10.21
CA LYS A 18 -12.99 -0.63 -9.10
C LYS A 18 -11.62 -0.57 -8.43
N ASN A 19 -10.54 -0.50 -9.21
CA ASN A 19 -9.19 -0.40 -8.68
C ASN A 19 -8.96 0.88 -7.87
N TYR A 20 -9.40 2.02 -8.37
CA TYR A 20 -9.25 3.28 -7.66
C TYR A 20 -9.96 3.25 -6.30
N PHE A 21 -11.23 2.84 -6.27
CA PHE A 21 -12.04 2.83 -5.03
C PHE A 21 -11.75 1.65 -4.08
N TYR A 22 -11.01 0.64 -4.54
CA TYR A 22 -10.41 -0.35 -3.66
C TYR A 22 -9.27 0.24 -2.81
N HIS A 23 -8.41 1.06 -3.43
CA HIS A 23 -7.29 1.71 -2.76
C HIS A 23 -7.70 2.98 -1.99
N ASP A 24 -8.79 3.62 -2.38
CA ASP A 24 -9.33 4.77 -1.65
C ASP A 24 -9.86 4.37 -0.27
N ASN A 25 -9.53 5.21 0.72
CA ASN A 25 -9.93 5.03 2.12
C ASN A 25 -11.07 5.98 2.52
N THR A 26 -11.45 6.90 1.64
CA THR A 26 -12.35 8.00 1.98
C THR A 26 -13.80 7.78 1.51
N SER A 27 -14.00 7.02 0.42
CA SER A 27 -15.29 6.89 -0.27
C SER A 27 -15.93 5.52 -0.03
N GLN A 28 -16.54 5.31 1.14
CA GLN A 28 -17.19 4.02 1.46
C GLN A 28 -18.48 3.78 0.66
N PHE A 29 -19.23 4.83 0.33
CA PHE A 29 -20.49 4.70 -0.41
C PHE A 29 -20.31 4.07 -1.80
N ILE A 30 -19.32 4.53 -2.56
CA ILE A 30 -19.04 4.00 -3.91
C ILE A 30 -18.50 2.58 -3.87
N ARG A 31 -17.73 2.21 -2.82
CA ARG A 31 -17.33 0.82 -2.58
C ARG A 31 -18.54 -0.10 -2.44
N LYS A 32 -19.54 0.33 -1.67
CA LYS A 32 -20.82 -0.40 -1.54
C LYS A 32 -21.60 -0.42 -2.86
N ARG A 33 -21.62 0.66 -3.63
CA ARG A 33 -22.26 0.68 -4.96
C ARG A 33 -21.63 -0.29 -5.95
N ILE A 34 -20.30 -0.38 -5.97
CA ILE A 34 -19.58 -1.38 -6.78
C ILE A 34 -20.00 -2.79 -6.36
N ALA A 35 -20.05 -3.04 -5.05
CA ALA A 35 -20.48 -4.32 -4.52
C ALA A 35 -21.92 -4.67 -4.93
N ASP A 36 -22.84 -3.72 -4.84
CA ASP A 36 -24.25 -3.92 -5.20
C ASP A 36 -24.43 -4.13 -6.70
N PHE A 37 -23.71 -3.36 -7.53
CA PHE A 37 -23.72 -3.55 -8.97
C PHE A 37 -23.27 -4.97 -9.35
N GLU A 38 -22.14 -5.43 -8.83
CA GLU A 38 -21.64 -6.79 -9.14
C GLU A 38 -22.62 -7.87 -8.69
N ASN A 39 -23.21 -7.73 -7.50
CA ASN A 39 -24.13 -8.73 -6.98
C ASN A 39 -25.51 -8.69 -7.66
N SER A 40 -25.90 -7.60 -8.32
CA SER A 40 -27.16 -7.51 -9.08
C SER A 40 -27.15 -8.24 -10.42
N ILE A 41 -25.99 -8.65 -10.94
CA ILE A 41 -25.85 -9.16 -12.31
C ILE A 41 -26.39 -10.59 -12.45
N THR A 42 -26.29 -11.44 -11.42
CA THR A 42 -26.97 -12.74 -11.38
C THR A 42 -27.33 -13.14 -9.95
N ASP A 43 -28.51 -13.75 -9.79
CA ASP A 43 -28.96 -14.19 -8.46
C ASP A 43 -28.50 -15.61 -8.09
N ASN A 44 -28.18 -16.52 -9.03
CA ASN A 44 -28.11 -17.96 -8.69
C ASN A 44 -27.17 -18.89 -9.51
N ASN A 45 -26.44 -18.44 -10.54
CA ASN A 45 -25.55 -19.34 -11.29
C ASN A 45 -24.16 -18.74 -11.51
N GLU A 46 -23.22 -19.07 -10.62
CA GLU A 46 -21.81 -18.64 -10.69
C GLU A 46 -21.12 -19.08 -11.98
N ASN A 47 -21.52 -20.21 -12.57
CA ASN A 47 -20.92 -20.72 -13.82
C ASN A 47 -21.22 -19.82 -15.04
N GLU A 48 -22.29 -19.03 -14.99
CA GLU A 48 -22.68 -18.12 -16.08
C GLU A 48 -22.39 -16.65 -15.75
N TYR A 49 -21.88 -16.35 -14.56
CA TYR A 49 -21.69 -14.98 -14.08
C TYR A 49 -20.82 -14.16 -15.03
N THR A 50 -19.67 -14.69 -15.46
CA THR A 50 -18.77 -14.01 -16.40
C THR A 50 -19.49 -13.62 -17.70
N LYS A 51 -20.33 -14.51 -18.23
CA LYS A 51 -21.11 -14.26 -19.45
C LYS A 51 -22.16 -13.17 -19.23
N ALA A 52 -22.89 -13.22 -18.12
CA ALA A 52 -23.86 -12.20 -17.75
C ALA A 52 -23.21 -10.84 -17.53
N PHE A 53 -22.04 -10.80 -16.91
CA PHE A 53 -21.26 -9.57 -16.71
C PHE A 53 -20.87 -8.94 -18.05
N TRP A 54 -20.37 -9.74 -19.00
CA TRP A 54 -20.05 -9.23 -20.34
C TRP A 54 -21.27 -8.73 -21.10
N LEU A 55 -22.43 -9.38 -20.95
CA LEU A 55 -23.68 -8.89 -21.51
C LEU A 55 -24.09 -7.54 -20.89
N GLU A 56 -23.86 -7.36 -19.59
CA GLU A 56 -24.10 -6.08 -18.92
C GLU A 56 -23.16 -4.99 -19.42
N MET A 57 -21.88 -5.28 -19.62
CA MET A 57 -20.94 -4.34 -20.26
C MET A 57 -21.38 -3.96 -21.68
N GLU A 58 -21.91 -4.91 -22.45
CA GLU A 58 -22.45 -4.66 -23.79
C GLU A 58 -23.71 -3.77 -23.75
N LYS A 59 -24.61 -3.97 -22.78
CA LYS A 59 -25.76 -3.09 -22.58
C LYS A 59 -25.32 -1.67 -22.25
N ILE A 60 -24.36 -1.51 -21.33
CA ILE A 60 -23.82 -0.19 -20.96
C ILE A 60 -23.17 0.47 -22.18
N ALA A 61 -22.38 -0.27 -22.96
CA ALA A 61 -21.78 0.25 -24.20
C ALA A 61 -22.85 0.73 -25.19
N LYS A 62 -23.89 -0.08 -25.46
CA LYS A 62 -25.03 0.30 -26.31
C LYS A 62 -25.76 1.54 -25.79
N MET A 63 -25.89 1.67 -24.46
CA MET A 63 -26.52 2.82 -23.83
C MET A 63 -25.69 4.10 -24.03
N ILE A 64 -24.36 4.04 -23.82
CA ILE A 64 -23.43 5.17 -24.02
C ILE A 64 -23.41 5.62 -25.49
N ASN A 65 -23.46 4.67 -26.42
CA ASN A 65 -23.54 4.95 -27.86
C ASN A 65 -24.92 5.48 -28.32
N ASN A 66 -25.92 5.57 -27.43
CA ASN A 66 -27.21 6.16 -27.78
C ASN A 66 -27.11 7.70 -27.80
N ASN A 67 -27.40 8.29 -28.95
CA ASN A 67 -27.33 9.74 -29.18
C ASN A 67 -28.55 10.53 -28.67
N SER A 68 -29.53 9.90 -28.02
CA SER A 68 -30.71 10.59 -27.48
C SER A 68 -30.40 11.31 -26.16
N ASN A 69 -30.28 12.63 -26.21
CA ASN A 69 -30.06 13.47 -25.02
C ASN A 69 -31.23 13.42 -24.02
N GLU A 70 -32.47 13.24 -24.47
CA GLU A 70 -33.63 13.17 -23.56
C GLU A 70 -33.63 11.91 -22.69
N VAL A 71 -33.16 10.78 -23.24
CA VAL A 71 -32.98 9.53 -22.48
C VAL A 71 -31.95 9.74 -21.37
N TRP A 72 -30.81 10.39 -21.70
CA TRP A 72 -29.75 10.66 -20.73
C TRP A 72 -30.14 11.69 -19.67
N LYS A 73 -30.86 12.77 -20.03
CA LYS A 73 -31.40 13.72 -19.06
C LYS A 73 -32.31 13.02 -18.06
N THR A 74 -33.18 12.13 -18.54
CA THR A 74 -34.08 11.35 -17.68
C THR A 74 -33.30 10.38 -16.78
N PHE A 75 -32.30 9.69 -17.33
CA PHE A 75 -31.44 8.79 -16.58
C PHE A 75 -30.68 9.53 -15.47
N PHE A 76 -30.02 10.65 -15.78
CA PHE A 76 -29.22 11.40 -14.80
C PHE A 76 -30.08 12.02 -13.70
N LYS A 77 -31.27 12.56 -14.01
CA LYS A 77 -32.20 13.08 -13.00
C LYS A 77 -32.59 12.05 -11.94
N LYS A 78 -32.71 10.77 -12.34
CA LYS A 78 -33.05 9.63 -11.46
C LYS A 78 -31.83 9.08 -10.71
N ASN A 79 -30.66 9.09 -11.36
CA ASN A 79 -29.51 8.31 -10.92
C ASN A 79 -28.32 9.13 -10.41
N ILE A 80 -28.42 10.46 -10.38
CA ILE A 80 -27.45 11.36 -9.74
C ILE A 80 -28.08 11.98 -8.50
N ASN A 81 -27.41 11.79 -7.37
CA ASN A 81 -27.74 12.43 -6.11
C ASN A 81 -26.45 12.84 -5.38
N TYR A 82 -26.56 13.18 -4.11
CA TYR A 82 -25.44 13.46 -3.23
C TYR A 82 -25.56 12.71 -1.91
N SER A 83 -24.44 12.60 -1.21
CA SER A 83 -24.36 12.15 0.19
C SER A 83 -23.67 13.21 1.04
N ILE A 84 -24.10 13.35 2.29
CA ILE A 84 -23.64 14.38 3.21
C ILE A 84 -22.89 13.73 4.37
N THR A 85 -21.73 14.29 4.72
CA THR A 85 -20.96 13.90 5.92
C THR A 85 -20.52 15.15 6.69
N PRO A 86 -20.26 15.05 8.00
CA PRO A 86 -19.79 16.19 8.78
C PRO A 86 -18.35 16.53 8.40
N LYS A 87 -18.07 17.82 8.21
CA LYS A 87 -16.70 18.35 8.02
C LYS A 87 -16.10 18.84 9.35
N SER A 88 -16.94 19.46 10.17
CA SER A 88 -16.54 19.92 11.50
C SER A 88 -17.75 20.16 12.38
N PHE A 89 -17.58 19.95 13.67
CA PHE A 89 -18.53 20.33 14.72
C PHE A 89 -18.01 21.53 15.50
N LYS A 90 -18.88 22.20 16.26
CA LYS A 90 -18.49 23.30 17.15
C LYS A 90 -17.79 22.72 18.39
N LYS A 91 -16.54 23.14 18.66
CA LYS A 91 -15.89 22.86 19.94
C LYS A 91 -16.42 23.84 21.00
N ASN A 92 -16.71 23.35 22.20
CA ASN A 92 -17.00 24.21 23.34
C ASN A 92 -15.71 24.91 23.80
N ASN A 93 -15.56 26.18 23.44
CA ASN A 93 -14.50 27.05 23.95
C ASN A 93 -14.85 27.52 25.37
N SER A 94 -14.84 26.59 26.33
CA SER A 94 -14.90 26.95 27.75
C SER A 94 -13.48 27.17 28.26
N LYS A 95 -13.28 28.08 29.22
CA LYS A 95 -12.00 28.21 29.96
C LYS A 95 -11.71 27.01 30.88
N ILE A 96 -12.59 26.00 30.87
CA ILE A 96 -12.52 24.83 31.73
C ILE A 96 -11.93 23.67 30.92
N ILE A 97 -10.80 23.16 31.39
CA ILE A 97 -10.20 21.92 30.85
C ILE A 97 -10.93 20.75 31.52
N THR A 98 -11.60 19.92 30.71
CA THR A 98 -12.44 18.81 31.20
C THR A 98 -12.19 17.56 30.37
N ASN A 99 -12.24 16.39 31.01
CA ASN A 99 -12.21 15.07 30.38
C ASN A 99 -13.62 14.48 30.17
N LYS A 100 -14.68 15.29 30.37
CA LYS A 100 -16.06 14.87 30.12
C LYS A 100 -16.33 14.86 28.61
N ASN A 101 -16.32 13.67 28.01
CA ASN A 101 -16.62 13.45 26.58
C ASN A 101 -18.13 13.40 26.26
N LEU A 102 -19.00 13.63 27.24
CA LEU A 102 -20.46 13.62 27.10
C LEU A 102 -20.99 15.04 26.93
N GLU A 103 -20.87 15.60 25.72
CA GLU A 103 -21.71 16.73 25.33
C GLU A 103 -23.10 16.20 24.97
N GLU A 104 -24.14 16.66 25.67
CA GLU A 104 -25.54 16.32 25.35
C GLU A 104 -25.96 16.88 23.98
N ASN A 105 -25.31 17.97 23.54
CA ASN A 105 -25.69 18.75 22.36
C ASN A 105 -24.50 18.87 21.39
N ILE A 106 -24.44 18.01 20.36
CA ILE A 106 -23.37 18.02 19.36
C ILE A 106 -23.76 18.94 18.20
N ILE A 107 -23.20 20.14 18.14
CA ILE A 107 -23.62 21.17 17.17
C ILE A 107 -22.82 21.05 15.87
N LEU A 108 -23.50 20.79 14.76
CA LEU A 108 -22.91 20.75 13.42
C LEU A 108 -22.47 22.15 12.97
N LYS A 109 -21.25 22.26 12.40
CA LYS A 109 -20.71 23.54 11.91
C LYS A 109 -20.52 23.58 10.40
N ARG A 110 -20.03 22.50 9.80
CA ARG A 110 -19.78 22.40 8.34
C ARG A 110 -20.04 20.98 7.86
N ILE A 111 -20.47 20.85 6.62
CA ILE A 111 -20.65 19.57 5.92
C ILE A 111 -19.66 19.42 4.76
N ASN A 112 -19.42 18.17 4.37
CA ASN A 112 -18.89 17.78 3.08
C ASN A 112 -20.01 17.13 2.28
N VAL A 113 -20.07 17.41 0.98
CA VAL A 113 -21.06 16.83 0.08
C VAL A 113 -20.33 16.08 -1.03
N PHE A 114 -20.65 14.81 -1.20
CA PHE A 114 -20.06 13.93 -2.21
C PHE A 114 -21.12 13.52 -3.20
N ILE A 115 -20.76 13.32 -4.47
CA ILE A 115 -21.67 12.73 -5.46
C ILE A 115 -22.04 11.30 -5.05
N ASP A 116 -23.32 10.98 -5.12
CA ASP A 116 -23.86 9.63 -4.93
C ASP A 116 -24.62 9.25 -6.22
N ALA A 117 -23.95 8.52 -7.12
CA ALA A 117 -24.47 8.26 -8.46
C ALA A 117 -24.40 6.77 -8.85
N ASP A 118 -25.20 6.39 -9.84
CA ASP A 118 -25.14 5.06 -10.45
C ASP A 118 -23.75 4.74 -11.05
N ILE A 119 -23.37 3.46 -11.08
CA ILE A 119 -22.05 3.03 -11.57
C ILE A 119 -21.78 3.48 -13.01
N ILE A 120 -22.83 3.59 -13.84
CA ILE A 120 -22.71 4.04 -15.23
C ILE A 120 -22.18 5.48 -15.29
N VAL A 121 -22.58 6.36 -14.37
CA VAL A 121 -22.09 7.75 -14.29
C VAL A 121 -20.58 7.76 -14.01
N HIS A 122 -20.12 6.89 -13.11
CA HIS A 122 -18.71 6.76 -12.80
C HIS A 122 -17.91 6.12 -13.95
N ILE A 123 -18.49 5.16 -14.69
CA ILE A 123 -17.89 4.58 -15.89
C ILE A 123 -17.70 5.66 -16.96
N ILE A 124 -18.69 6.52 -17.22
CA ILE A 124 -18.57 7.64 -18.17
C ILE A 124 -17.42 8.57 -17.78
N SER A 125 -17.32 8.92 -16.49
CA SER A 125 -16.22 9.73 -15.96
C SER A 125 -14.85 9.10 -16.21
N VAL A 126 -14.73 7.78 -16.04
CA VAL A 126 -13.48 7.06 -16.31
C VAL A 126 -13.19 6.92 -17.80
N LEU A 127 -14.18 6.68 -18.65
CA LEU A 127 -14.00 6.66 -20.11
C LEU A 127 -13.49 8.02 -20.61
N TRP A 128 -14.05 9.10 -20.10
CA TRP A 128 -13.56 10.46 -20.35
C TRP A 128 -12.11 10.64 -19.91
N LEU A 129 -11.75 10.15 -18.71
CA LEU A 129 -10.36 10.20 -18.24
C LEU A 129 -9.39 9.38 -19.09
N ILE A 130 -9.80 8.22 -19.63
CA ILE A 130 -8.94 7.38 -20.45
C ILE A 130 -8.66 8.04 -21.80
N ARG A 131 -9.69 8.59 -22.45
CA ARG A 131 -9.58 9.15 -23.82
C ARG A 131 -9.11 10.60 -23.85
N ILE A 132 -9.66 11.44 -22.96
CA ILE A 132 -9.47 12.91 -22.99
C ILE A 132 -8.49 13.36 -21.89
N GLY A 133 -8.43 12.64 -20.77
CA GLY A 133 -7.53 12.95 -19.66
C GLY A 133 -6.05 13.14 -20.05
N PRO A 134 -5.41 12.25 -20.85
CA PRO A 134 -4.02 12.42 -21.26
C PRO A 134 -3.75 13.71 -22.01
N VAL A 135 -4.74 14.20 -22.77
CA VAL A 135 -4.63 15.47 -23.50
C VAL A 135 -4.59 16.65 -22.52
N LEU A 136 -5.47 16.68 -21.52
CA LEU A 136 -5.45 17.72 -20.50
C LEU A 136 -4.19 17.66 -19.64
N GLU A 137 -3.71 16.46 -19.32
CA GLU A 137 -2.51 16.29 -18.49
C GLU A 137 -1.27 16.95 -19.12
N LYS A 138 -1.14 16.88 -20.46
CA LYS A 138 -0.05 17.57 -21.20
C LYS A 138 -0.14 19.09 -21.12
N LEU A 139 -1.34 19.62 -20.95
CA LEU A 139 -1.59 21.06 -20.84
C LEU A 139 -1.44 21.56 -19.41
N ILE A 140 -1.49 20.68 -18.40
CA ILE A 140 -1.36 21.05 -16.99
C ILE A 140 0.13 21.12 -16.62
N ASP A 141 0.49 22.17 -15.88
CA ASP A 141 1.86 22.39 -15.45
C ASP A 141 2.42 21.26 -14.56
N GLN A 142 3.75 21.14 -14.50
CA GLN A 142 4.46 20.20 -13.63
C GLN A 142 4.37 20.60 -12.15
N ASP A 143 4.04 21.86 -11.85
CA ASP A 143 3.89 22.38 -10.49
C ASP A 143 2.60 21.92 -9.78
N SER A 144 1.67 21.28 -10.50
CA SER A 144 0.54 20.57 -9.89
C SER A 144 0.95 19.15 -9.52
N TYR A 145 0.75 18.72 -8.28
CA TYR A 145 1.16 17.37 -7.82
C TYR A 145 -0.02 16.43 -7.58
N ALA A 146 -1.22 16.94 -7.32
CA ALA A 146 -2.39 16.11 -7.08
C ALA A 146 -3.05 15.65 -8.39
N TYR A 147 -3.82 14.55 -8.36
CA TYR A 147 -4.59 14.03 -9.50
C TYR A 147 -3.79 13.90 -10.81
N LYS A 148 -2.48 13.64 -10.74
CA LYS A 148 -1.63 13.37 -11.89
C LYS A 148 -1.93 12.00 -12.49
N LEU A 149 -2.25 11.95 -13.78
CA LEU A 149 -2.55 10.69 -14.45
C LEU A 149 -1.31 9.79 -14.56
N GLU A 150 -1.51 8.48 -14.44
CA GLU A 150 -0.49 7.45 -14.68
C GLU A 150 -0.49 7.07 -16.16
N ILE A 151 0.19 7.88 -16.98
CA ILE A 151 0.34 7.63 -18.41
C ILE A 151 1.56 6.73 -18.63
N THR A 152 1.38 5.59 -19.29
CA THR A 152 2.46 4.64 -19.60
C THR A 152 2.74 4.65 -21.09
N SER A 153 3.97 4.93 -21.49
CA SER A 153 4.47 4.62 -22.83
C SER A 153 4.79 3.12 -22.88
N GLU A 154 4.04 2.32 -23.62
CA GLU A 154 4.49 0.95 -23.90
C GLU A 154 5.76 1.00 -24.76
N VAL A 155 6.74 0.17 -24.42
CA VAL A 155 7.99 0.06 -25.18
C VAL A 155 7.65 -0.55 -26.54
N GLY A 156 7.47 0.28 -27.57
CA GLY A 156 7.35 -0.15 -28.96
C GLY A 156 6.26 0.51 -29.80
N GLU A 157 5.32 1.26 -29.22
CA GLU A 157 4.27 1.97 -29.99
C GLU A 157 4.23 3.44 -29.57
N GLN A 158 4.11 4.35 -30.56
CA GLN A 158 4.16 5.81 -30.37
C GLN A 158 2.90 6.40 -29.72
N GLU A 159 1.99 5.60 -29.17
CA GLU A 159 0.76 6.07 -28.51
C GLU A 159 0.89 6.04 -26.98
N GLU A 160 0.91 7.24 -26.38
CA GLU A 160 0.82 7.41 -24.93
C GLU A 160 -0.61 7.14 -24.45
N SER A 161 -0.83 6.03 -23.74
CA SER A 161 -2.13 5.65 -23.21
C SER A 161 -2.06 5.25 -21.73
N ILE A 162 -3.21 5.33 -21.04
CA ILE A 162 -3.33 4.82 -19.67
C ILE A 162 -3.57 3.30 -19.76
N ASN A 163 -2.58 2.50 -20.18
CA ASN A 163 -2.76 1.05 -20.36
C ASN A 163 -2.64 0.23 -19.04
N GLY A 164 -2.15 0.84 -17.96
CA GLY A 164 -2.08 0.23 -16.61
C GLY A 164 -3.43 0.16 -15.88
N MET A 165 -3.54 -0.61 -14.78
CA MET A 165 -4.77 -0.60 -13.95
C MET A 165 -4.96 0.71 -13.16
N LYS A 166 -3.89 1.47 -12.92
CA LYS A 166 -3.93 2.72 -12.16
C LYS A 166 -4.40 3.86 -13.06
N LEU A 167 -5.31 4.69 -12.55
CA LEU A 167 -5.73 5.93 -13.20
C LEU A 167 -4.78 7.09 -12.85
N TYR A 168 -4.54 7.27 -11.56
CA TYR A 168 -3.70 8.33 -11.02
C TYR A 168 -2.43 7.77 -10.39
N LYS A 169 -1.38 8.59 -10.38
CA LYS A 169 -0.19 8.37 -9.56
C LYS A 169 -0.60 8.30 -8.08
N PRO A 170 0.06 7.48 -7.24
CA PRO A 170 -0.31 7.37 -5.84
C PRO A 170 -0.22 8.70 -5.08
N TYR A 171 -1.36 9.15 -4.54
CA TYR A 171 -1.52 10.48 -3.92
C TYR A 171 -0.51 10.74 -2.81
N PHE A 172 -0.22 9.74 -1.96
CA PHE A 172 0.72 9.89 -0.84
C PHE A 172 2.16 10.13 -1.31
N ILE A 173 2.56 9.58 -2.46
CA ILE A 173 3.88 9.83 -3.04
C ILE A 173 3.94 11.25 -3.58
N GLN A 174 2.89 11.68 -4.27
CA GLN A 174 2.82 13.03 -4.84
C GLN A 174 2.79 14.11 -3.76
N TYR A 175 1.99 13.92 -2.70
CA TYR A 175 1.95 14.84 -1.55
C TYR A 175 3.31 14.96 -0.86
N GLN A 176 3.98 13.83 -0.65
CA GLN A 176 5.33 13.82 -0.10
C GLN A 176 6.33 14.54 -0.99
N THR A 177 6.26 14.32 -2.31
CA THR A 177 7.15 14.97 -3.29
C THR A 177 6.94 16.47 -3.33
N TRP A 178 5.69 16.94 -3.39
CA TRP A 178 5.31 18.35 -3.33
C TRP A 178 5.92 19.05 -2.12
N ARG A 179 5.65 18.54 -0.92
CA ARG A 179 6.15 19.12 0.32
C ARG A 179 7.68 19.06 0.43
N ASP A 180 8.29 17.91 0.14
CA ASP A 180 9.73 17.72 0.33
C ASP A 180 10.56 18.55 -0.66
N ASN A 181 10.07 18.76 -1.88
CA ASN A 181 10.74 19.63 -2.86
C ASN A 181 10.80 21.08 -2.36
N ALA A 182 9.73 21.59 -1.73
CA ALA A 182 9.71 22.92 -1.13
C ALA A 182 10.76 23.04 0.00
N ILE A 183 10.79 22.07 0.92
CA ILE A 183 11.75 22.05 2.04
C ILE A 183 13.19 21.99 1.50
N LYS A 184 13.46 21.11 0.53
CA LYS A 184 14.79 20.97 -0.06
C LYS A 184 15.25 22.26 -0.74
N THR A 185 14.34 22.96 -1.42
CA THR A 185 14.65 24.26 -2.03
C THR A 185 14.97 25.30 -0.95
N ALA A 186 14.19 25.34 0.13
CA ALA A 186 14.45 26.24 1.26
C ALA A 186 15.81 25.95 1.92
N GLU A 187 16.15 24.67 2.15
CA GLU A 187 17.47 24.26 2.68
C GLU A 187 18.61 24.76 1.79
N GLN A 188 18.51 24.52 0.48
CA GLN A 188 19.54 24.96 -0.48
C GLN A 188 19.72 26.48 -0.50
N LEU A 189 18.64 27.26 -0.38
CA LEU A 189 18.73 28.72 -0.33
C LEU A 189 19.35 29.21 0.99
N PHE A 190 18.96 28.60 2.10
CA PHE A 190 19.50 28.90 3.42
C PHE A 190 21.01 28.60 3.49
N GLU A 191 21.45 27.44 2.97
CA GLU A 191 22.87 27.07 2.85
C GLU A 191 23.65 28.05 1.96
N ASN A 192 22.99 28.62 0.94
CA ASN A 192 23.56 29.64 0.06
C ASN A 192 23.48 31.07 0.62
N LYS A 193 23.19 31.24 1.92
CA LYS A 193 23.09 32.53 2.62
C LYS A 193 22.09 33.49 1.99
N LYS A 194 20.91 32.98 1.63
CA LYS A 194 19.80 33.78 1.13
C LYS A 194 18.64 33.71 2.10
N ASP A 195 18.17 34.88 2.51
CA ASP A 195 16.95 35.01 3.29
C ASP A 195 15.75 34.60 2.45
N LEU A 196 14.81 33.91 3.08
CA LEU A 196 13.69 33.31 2.38
C LEU A 196 12.41 33.37 3.19
N VAL A 197 11.30 33.40 2.47
CA VAL A 197 9.96 33.35 3.04
C VAL A 197 9.22 32.14 2.50
N ILE A 198 8.67 31.32 3.39
CA ILE A 198 7.78 30.22 3.04
C ILE A 198 6.34 30.66 3.26
N LEU A 199 5.53 30.61 2.21
CA LEU A 199 4.10 30.92 2.26
C LEU A 199 3.28 29.68 1.91
N SER A 200 2.32 29.36 2.77
CA SER A 200 1.30 28.33 2.52
C SER A 200 -0.08 28.99 2.42
N LEU A 201 -0.84 28.66 1.37
CA LEU A 201 -2.21 29.12 1.13
C LEU A 201 -3.17 27.93 0.91
N ASP A 202 -4.46 28.14 1.19
CA ASP A 202 -5.55 27.17 0.96
C ASP A 202 -6.71 27.88 0.24
N ILE A 203 -7.25 27.27 -0.82
CA ILE A 203 -8.43 27.78 -1.52
C ILE A 203 -9.70 27.31 -0.80
N LYS A 204 -10.52 28.26 -0.39
CA LYS A 204 -11.75 27.99 0.34
C LYS A 204 -12.78 27.30 -0.56
N ASP A 205 -13.14 26.06 -0.20
CA ASP A 205 -14.26 25.30 -0.80
C ASP A 205 -14.11 25.06 -2.31
N TYR A 206 -12.87 24.81 -2.73
CA TYR A 206 -12.43 24.84 -4.12
C TYR A 206 -13.40 24.22 -5.13
N PHE A 207 -13.76 22.93 -4.98
CA PHE A 207 -14.62 22.22 -5.93
C PHE A 207 -16.00 22.87 -6.15
N ASN A 208 -16.58 23.49 -5.11
CA ASN A 208 -17.86 24.19 -5.20
C ASN A 208 -17.73 25.63 -5.72
N SER A 209 -16.52 26.19 -5.64
CA SER A 209 -16.19 27.53 -6.14
C SER A 209 -15.76 27.55 -7.61
N VAL A 210 -15.40 26.40 -8.19
CA VAL A 210 -15.07 26.31 -9.62
C VAL A 210 -16.28 26.67 -10.49
N ARG A 211 -16.02 27.40 -11.57
CA ARG A 211 -16.98 27.72 -12.66
C ARG A 211 -16.51 27.09 -13.95
N LEU A 212 -16.85 25.82 -14.14
CA LEU A 212 -16.41 25.05 -15.30
C LEU A 212 -17.45 25.15 -16.43
N ASN A 213 -17.01 25.63 -17.58
CA ASN A 213 -17.75 25.56 -18.84
C ASN A 213 -17.13 24.47 -19.73
N LEU A 214 -17.71 23.27 -19.69
CA LEU A 214 -17.23 22.11 -20.45
C LEU A 214 -17.36 22.29 -21.98
N PRO A 215 -18.43 22.89 -22.53
CA PRO A 215 -18.50 23.20 -23.96
C PRO A 215 -17.35 24.08 -24.46
N ASP A 216 -16.95 25.10 -23.70
CA ASP A 216 -15.83 25.96 -24.09
C ASP A 216 -14.48 25.26 -23.93
N LEU A 217 -14.33 24.40 -22.92
CA LEU A 217 -13.17 23.52 -22.81
C LEU A 217 -13.04 22.58 -24.02
N GLN A 218 -14.15 22.00 -24.49
CA GLN A 218 -14.14 21.15 -25.67
C GLN A 218 -13.67 21.93 -26.90
N LYS A 219 -14.18 23.14 -27.14
CA LYS A 219 -13.73 24.01 -28.24
C LYS A 219 -12.25 24.35 -28.11
N PHE A 220 -11.79 24.68 -26.90
CA PHE A 220 -10.38 24.97 -26.63
C PHE A 220 -9.48 23.80 -27.00
N ILE A 221 -9.80 22.58 -26.56
CA ILE A 221 -8.97 21.40 -26.86
C ILE A 221 -8.99 21.07 -28.37
N ILE A 222 -10.12 21.25 -29.06
CA ILE A 222 -10.20 21.10 -30.53
C ILE A 222 -9.27 22.11 -31.23
N ALA A 223 -9.25 23.36 -30.76
CA ALA A 223 -8.42 24.43 -31.34
C ALA A 223 -6.91 24.19 -31.16
N GLU A 224 -6.49 23.52 -30.08
CA GLU A 224 -5.09 23.14 -29.82
C GLU A 224 -4.55 22.05 -30.77
N GLY A 225 -5.32 21.60 -31.76
CA GLY A 225 -4.83 20.76 -32.86
C GLY A 225 -4.60 19.29 -32.49
N VAL A 226 -5.31 18.78 -31.49
CA VAL A 226 -5.18 17.39 -31.05
C VAL A 226 -5.92 16.45 -32.02
N GLU A 227 -5.19 15.72 -32.87
CA GLU A 227 -5.73 14.85 -33.94
C GLU A 227 -6.85 13.89 -33.46
N SER A 228 -6.79 13.41 -32.22
CA SER A 228 -7.78 12.48 -31.65
C SER A 228 -9.12 13.10 -31.26
N MET A 229 -9.25 14.43 -31.21
CA MET A 229 -10.49 15.12 -30.80
C MET A 229 -11.52 15.26 -31.93
N GLY A 230 -11.16 14.91 -33.17
CA GLY A 230 -12.07 14.89 -34.31
C GLY A 230 -13.09 13.73 -34.31
N GLU A 231 -12.98 12.79 -33.36
CA GLU A 231 -13.91 11.67 -33.26
C GLU A 231 -15.24 12.08 -32.60
N GLU A 232 -16.37 11.75 -33.25
CA GLU A 232 -17.74 11.98 -32.72
C GLU A 232 -17.91 11.44 -31.28
N ILE A 233 -17.24 10.33 -30.97
CA ILE A 233 -17.29 9.66 -29.67
C ILE A 233 -16.71 10.50 -28.51
N ASN A 234 -15.66 11.28 -28.77
CA ASN A 234 -15.04 12.15 -27.74
C ASN A 234 -15.95 13.34 -27.46
N SER A 235 -16.57 13.90 -28.51
CA SER A 235 -17.60 14.93 -28.36
C SER A 235 -18.79 14.42 -27.54
N ARG A 236 -19.20 13.17 -27.77
CA ARG A 236 -20.26 12.52 -26.98
C ARG A 236 -19.91 12.43 -25.50
N LEU A 237 -18.67 12.10 -25.14
CA LEU A 237 -18.25 12.05 -23.74
C LEU A 237 -18.27 13.44 -23.08
N PHE A 238 -17.90 14.51 -23.80
CA PHE A 238 -18.02 15.88 -23.30
C PHE A 238 -19.47 16.26 -23.01
N GLU A 239 -20.40 15.94 -23.91
CA GLU A 239 -21.83 16.19 -23.71
C GLU A 239 -22.36 15.45 -22.47
N LEU A 240 -22.09 14.15 -22.36
CA LEU A 240 -22.52 13.35 -21.22
C LEU A 240 -21.95 13.88 -19.91
N LEU A 241 -20.66 14.23 -19.89
CA LEU A 241 -20.02 14.80 -18.71
C LEU A 241 -20.60 16.18 -18.36
N SER A 242 -20.92 17.01 -19.35
CA SER A 242 -21.60 18.29 -19.14
C SER A 242 -22.96 18.08 -18.48
N MET A 243 -23.76 17.13 -18.98
CA MET A 243 -25.06 16.80 -18.39
C MET A 243 -24.96 16.29 -16.94
N ILE A 244 -23.93 15.47 -16.65
CA ILE A 244 -23.65 14.97 -15.29
C ILE A 244 -23.35 16.14 -14.34
N ASN A 245 -22.43 17.04 -14.72
CA ASN A 245 -22.06 18.19 -13.90
C ASN A 245 -23.23 19.16 -13.71
N SER A 246 -24.03 19.41 -14.75
CA SER A 246 -25.22 20.26 -14.67
C SER A 246 -26.27 19.70 -13.72
N GLU A 247 -26.58 18.39 -13.81
CA GLU A 247 -27.55 17.77 -12.90
C GLU A 247 -27.03 17.77 -11.45
N TYR A 248 -25.76 17.44 -11.22
CA TYR A 248 -25.16 17.52 -9.88
C TYR A 248 -25.24 18.96 -9.33
N THR A 249 -24.82 19.95 -10.12
CA THR A 249 -24.89 21.38 -9.75
C THR A 249 -26.32 21.79 -9.37
N HIS A 250 -27.32 21.35 -10.14
CA HIS A 250 -28.74 21.58 -9.85
C HIS A 250 -29.21 20.92 -8.55
N LYS A 251 -28.67 19.75 -8.18
CA LYS A 251 -29.00 19.11 -6.90
C LYS A 251 -28.34 19.83 -5.72
N ILE A 252 -27.10 20.29 -5.86
CA ILE A 252 -26.35 20.97 -4.80
C ILE A 252 -26.89 22.37 -4.52
N SER A 253 -27.36 23.10 -5.55
CA SER A 253 -27.93 24.45 -5.38
C SER A 253 -29.16 24.48 -4.45
N LYS A 254 -29.79 23.34 -4.20
CA LYS A 254 -30.94 23.19 -3.27
C LYS A 254 -30.55 23.09 -1.80
N ILE A 255 -29.31 22.69 -1.50
CA ILE A 255 -28.84 22.45 -0.12
C ILE A 255 -27.69 23.36 0.31
N LYS A 256 -27.15 24.13 -0.63
CA LYS A 256 -26.02 25.01 -0.39
C LYS A 256 -26.10 26.20 -1.33
N LYS A 257 -25.83 27.39 -0.80
CA LYS A 257 -25.71 28.60 -1.61
C LYS A 257 -24.50 28.47 -2.53
N ILE A 258 -24.75 28.33 -3.82
CA ILE A 258 -23.73 28.43 -4.86
C ILE A 258 -23.77 29.88 -5.37
N PRO A 259 -22.62 30.55 -5.53
CA PRO A 259 -22.59 31.87 -6.17
C PRO A 259 -23.10 31.78 -7.62
N GLN A 260 -23.50 32.92 -8.20
CA GLN A 260 -24.14 32.97 -9.51
C GLN A 260 -23.32 32.24 -10.58
N LEU A 261 -24.00 31.41 -11.38
CA LEU A 261 -23.43 30.67 -12.50
C LEU A 261 -23.86 31.34 -13.81
N ASN A 262 -22.92 31.50 -14.75
CA ASN A 262 -23.25 31.89 -16.12
C ASN A 262 -23.86 30.69 -16.89
N GLU A 263 -24.32 30.95 -18.11
CA GLU A 263 -24.84 29.89 -18.98
C GLU A 263 -23.79 28.78 -19.19
N ASN A 264 -24.21 27.52 -19.01
CA ASN A 264 -23.38 26.30 -19.10
C ASN A 264 -22.26 26.17 -18.05
N GLU A 265 -22.13 27.09 -17.09
CA GLU A 265 -21.19 26.92 -15.98
C GLU A 265 -21.72 25.93 -14.95
N THR A 266 -20.80 25.10 -14.45
CA THR A 266 -21.09 24.07 -13.45
C THR A 266 -20.01 24.06 -12.37
N ILE A 267 -20.37 23.54 -11.19
CA ILE A 267 -19.40 23.23 -10.13
C ILE A 267 -18.80 21.83 -10.37
N LEU A 268 -17.72 21.50 -9.67
CA LEU A 268 -17.09 20.17 -9.77
C LEU A 268 -17.63 19.21 -8.70
N PRO A 269 -18.14 18.02 -9.08
CA PRO A 269 -18.58 17.01 -8.12
C PRO A 269 -17.43 16.37 -7.37
N ILE A 270 -17.47 16.41 -6.03
CA ILE A 270 -16.52 15.71 -5.18
C ILE A 270 -16.86 14.22 -5.17
N GLY A 271 -15.91 13.35 -5.53
CA GLY A 271 -16.09 11.89 -5.66
C GLY A 271 -16.27 11.39 -7.10
N LEU A 272 -16.41 12.29 -8.08
CA LEU A 272 -16.33 11.96 -9.50
C LEU A 272 -14.87 12.06 -9.96
N LEU A 273 -14.31 11.03 -10.59
CA LEU A 273 -12.87 10.95 -10.85
C LEU A 273 -12.40 12.03 -11.82
N SER A 274 -13.17 12.32 -12.87
CA SER A 274 -12.86 13.40 -13.82
C SER A 274 -12.71 14.79 -13.18
N SER A 275 -13.34 15.05 -12.03
CA SER A 275 -13.24 16.33 -11.33
C SER A 275 -11.81 16.69 -10.91
N GLY A 276 -10.96 15.70 -10.63
CA GLY A 276 -9.58 15.94 -10.19
C GLY A 276 -8.74 16.64 -11.26
N ILE A 277 -8.73 16.10 -12.49
CA ILE A 277 -7.97 16.68 -13.60
C ILE A 277 -8.61 17.97 -14.12
N LEU A 278 -9.94 18.06 -14.14
CA LEU A 278 -10.66 19.29 -14.50
C LEU A 278 -10.34 20.42 -13.51
N GLY A 279 -10.27 20.10 -12.21
CA GLY A 279 -9.84 21.03 -11.18
C GLY A 279 -8.40 21.49 -11.38
N ASN A 280 -7.48 20.60 -11.75
CA ASN A 280 -6.12 21.02 -12.06
C ASN A 280 -6.03 21.91 -13.29
N PHE A 281 -6.75 21.56 -14.35
CA PHE A 281 -6.80 22.36 -15.57
C PHE A 281 -7.36 23.76 -15.31
N TYR A 282 -8.40 23.88 -14.48
CA TYR A 282 -9.04 25.16 -14.17
C TYR A 282 -8.10 26.20 -13.54
N LEU A 283 -7.05 25.74 -12.84
CA LEU A 283 -6.02 26.57 -12.20
C LEU A 283 -4.73 26.70 -13.02
N ARG A 284 -4.63 26.07 -14.19
CA ARG A 284 -3.41 26.08 -15.02
C ARG A 284 -2.94 27.50 -15.34
N ASP A 285 -3.84 28.36 -15.76
CA ASP A 285 -3.49 29.71 -16.18
C ASP A 285 -2.99 30.55 -14.98
N PHE A 286 -3.59 30.34 -13.80
CA PHE A 286 -3.10 30.93 -12.55
C PHE A 286 -1.71 30.38 -12.15
N ASP A 287 -1.48 29.07 -12.30
CA ASP A 287 -0.18 28.45 -12.03
C ASP A 287 0.93 29.10 -12.90
N LYS A 288 0.60 29.46 -14.15
CA LYS A 288 1.49 30.21 -15.06
C LYS A 288 1.66 31.67 -14.64
N GLU A 289 0.57 32.38 -14.34
CA GLU A 289 0.58 33.77 -13.84
C GLU A 289 1.47 33.92 -12.60
N VAL A 290 1.38 32.97 -11.65
CA VAL A 290 2.23 32.94 -10.45
C VAL A 290 3.71 32.94 -10.81
N LYS A 291 4.13 32.10 -11.77
CA LYS A 291 5.55 32.00 -12.15
C LYS A 291 6.04 33.26 -12.84
N GLU A 292 5.22 33.82 -13.73
CA GLU A 292 5.56 35.03 -14.47
C GLU A 292 5.60 36.28 -13.56
N ALA A 293 4.64 36.40 -12.63
CA ALA A 293 4.51 37.57 -11.77
C ALA A 293 5.40 37.49 -10.51
N LEU A 294 5.52 36.32 -9.87
CA LEU A 294 6.27 36.19 -8.61
C LEU A 294 7.72 35.74 -8.80
N ASN A 295 7.99 34.93 -9.83
CA ASN A 295 9.26 34.20 -10.01
C ASN A 295 9.76 33.55 -8.71
N PRO A 296 8.95 32.68 -8.07
CA PRO A 296 9.30 32.06 -6.81
C PRO A 296 10.46 31.07 -6.99
N ALA A 297 11.29 30.89 -5.96
CA ALA A 297 12.31 29.85 -5.99
C ALA A 297 11.72 28.44 -5.99
N TYR A 298 10.54 28.29 -5.38
CA TYR A 298 9.69 27.11 -5.52
C TYR A 298 8.22 27.54 -5.52
N TYR A 299 7.44 26.96 -6.43
CA TYR A 299 5.99 26.96 -6.39
C TYR A 299 5.49 25.54 -6.59
N GLY A 300 4.46 25.15 -5.85
CA GLY A 300 3.78 23.91 -6.09
C GLY A 300 2.38 23.89 -5.47
N ARG A 301 1.46 23.22 -6.15
CA ARG A 301 0.07 23.09 -5.70
C ARG A 301 -0.35 21.62 -5.56
N TYR A 302 -1.07 21.32 -4.48
CA TYR A 302 -1.70 20.03 -4.24
C TYR A 302 -3.22 20.23 -4.10
N VAL A 303 -3.93 20.17 -5.23
CA VAL A 303 -5.36 20.55 -5.32
C VAL A 303 -5.57 22.03 -4.94
N ASP A 304 -6.05 22.30 -3.73
CA ASP A 304 -6.37 23.62 -3.16
C ASP A 304 -5.29 24.14 -2.20
N ASP A 305 -4.30 23.31 -1.84
CA ASP A 305 -3.14 23.72 -1.05
C ASP A 305 -2.03 24.27 -1.97
N LEU A 306 -1.57 25.51 -1.74
CA LEU A 306 -0.49 26.14 -2.50
C LEU A 306 0.70 26.42 -1.57
N LEU A 307 1.91 26.16 -2.06
CA LEU A 307 3.15 26.35 -1.32
C LEU A 307 4.17 27.13 -2.15
N PHE A 308 4.76 28.14 -1.53
CA PHE A 308 5.73 29.04 -2.16
C PHE A 308 7.00 29.13 -1.31
N VAL A 309 8.15 29.19 -1.97
CA VAL A 309 9.43 29.62 -1.37
C VAL A 309 9.89 30.84 -2.15
N LEU A 310 9.94 31.98 -1.47
CA LEU A 310 10.25 33.28 -2.04
C LEU A 310 11.60 33.78 -1.53
N THR A 311 12.33 34.52 -2.36
CA THR A 311 13.57 35.22 -1.98
C THR A 311 13.43 36.70 -2.30
N ASN A 312 14.25 37.55 -1.66
CA ASN A 312 14.21 39.01 -1.85
C ASN A 312 12.84 39.63 -1.54
N VAL A 313 12.12 39.06 -0.57
CA VAL A 313 10.85 39.58 -0.06
C VAL A 313 11.02 39.93 1.42
N SER A 314 10.37 40.99 1.88
CA SER A 314 10.50 41.52 3.24
C SER A 314 9.17 41.42 3.96
N ILE A 315 9.15 40.95 5.20
CA ILE A 315 7.96 40.94 6.04
C ILE A 315 7.98 42.16 6.96
N ASN A 316 6.89 42.93 6.96
CA ASN A 316 6.71 44.00 7.95
C ASN A 316 6.05 43.41 9.20
N SER A 317 6.86 42.98 10.17
CA SER A 317 6.38 42.41 11.43
C SER A 317 5.70 43.43 12.34
N LEU A 318 5.90 44.72 12.10
CA LEU A 318 5.28 45.82 12.85
C LEU A 318 3.89 46.21 12.30
N ALA A 319 3.50 45.69 11.14
CA ALA A 319 2.15 45.89 10.62
C ALA A 319 1.12 45.21 11.54
N ILE A 320 -0.07 45.80 11.69
CA ILE A 320 -1.15 45.22 12.51
C ILE A 320 -1.59 43.86 11.96
N SER A 321 -1.52 43.67 10.64
CA SER A 321 -1.70 42.36 10.00
C SER A 321 -0.58 42.11 8.98
N PRO A 322 0.55 41.50 9.43
CA PRO A 322 1.70 41.23 8.57
C PRO A 322 1.36 40.36 7.36
N ILE A 323 0.46 39.38 7.55
CA ILE A 323 0.00 38.48 6.49
C ILE A 323 -0.77 39.27 5.41
N ASN A 324 -1.76 40.08 5.81
CA ASN A 324 -2.56 40.83 4.85
C ASN A 324 -1.70 41.84 4.09
N TYR A 325 -0.80 42.55 4.79
CA TYR A 325 0.15 43.47 4.16
C TYR A 325 1.06 42.75 3.16
N PHE A 326 1.57 41.55 3.51
CA PHE A 326 2.39 40.75 2.62
C PHE A 326 1.63 40.34 1.35
N LEU A 327 0.40 39.82 1.50
CA LEU A 327 -0.44 39.42 0.38
C LEU A 327 -0.83 40.62 -0.50
N GLU A 328 -1.16 41.76 0.10
CA GLU A 328 -1.40 43.01 -0.64
C GLU A 328 -0.17 43.41 -1.46
N LYS A 329 0.99 43.55 -0.82
CA LYS A 329 2.21 44.05 -1.48
C LYS A 329 2.68 43.14 -2.61
N TYR A 330 2.70 41.83 -2.39
CA TYR A 330 3.33 40.89 -3.31
C TYR A 330 2.35 40.17 -4.25
N PHE A 331 1.09 39.99 -3.87
CA PHE A 331 0.11 39.29 -4.69
C PHE A 331 -0.91 40.23 -5.32
N VAL A 332 -1.50 41.16 -4.55
CA VAL A 332 -2.41 42.17 -5.13
C VAL A 332 -1.62 43.17 -5.98
N GLY A 333 -0.49 43.66 -5.48
CA GLY A 333 0.40 44.59 -6.20
C GLY A 333 1.04 44.00 -7.47
N ARG A 334 0.97 42.67 -7.65
CA ARG A 334 1.41 41.97 -8.86
C ARG A 334 0.25 41.32 -9.64
N ASP A 335 -0.97 41.78 -9.40
CA ASP A 335 -2.15 41.39 -10.15
C ASP A 335 -2.53 39.89 -10.08
N LEU A 336 -2.12 39.18 -9.02
CA LEU A 336 -2.53 37.79 -8.78
C LEU A 336 -3.84 37.71 -7.99
N PHE A 337 -3.99 38.59 -6.99
CA PHE A 337 -5.16 38.63 -6.12
C PHE A 337 -5.89 39.98 -6.19
N ILE A 338 -7.16 39.97 -5.76
CA ILE A 338 -8.01 41.14 -5.54
C ILE A 338 -8.66 41.06 -4.16
N PHE A 339 -9.17 42.17 -3.66
CA PHE A 339 -10.01 42.18 -2.45
C PHE A 339 -11.44 41.76 -2.79
N ASP A 340 -11.99 40.78 -2.06
CA ASP A 340 -13.36 40.25 -2.27
C ASP A 340 -14.45 41.27 -1.88
N ASN A 341 -14.18 42.12 -0.88
CA ASN A 341 -15.13 43.12 -0.35
C ASN A 341 -14.44 44.46 -0.04
N PRO A 342 -14.09 45.28 -1.06
CA PRO A 342 -13.33 46.52 -0.85
C PRO A 342 -14.09 47.57 -0.02
N SER A 343 -15.43 47.59 -0.13
CA SER A 343 -16.29 48.60 0.50
C SER A 343 -16.42 48.47 2.03
N GLU A 344 -16.07 47.34 2.62
CA GLU A 344 -16.06 47.13 4.08
C GLU A 344 -14.71 47.47 4.73
N LEU A 345 -13.72 47.91 3.95
CA LEU A 345 -12.32 48.06 4.34
C LEU A 345 -11.82 49.52 4.33
N SER A 346 -12.71 50.50 4.16
CA SER A 346 -12.38 51.94 4.10
C SER A 346 -11.59 52.48 5.30
N ASP A 347 -11.71 51.82 6.46
CA ASP A 347 -11.02 52.24 7.69
C ASP A 347 -9.55 51.74 7.75
N LEU A 348 -9.20 50.69 7.00
CA LEU A 348 -7.89 50.03 7.01
C LEU A 348 -7.00 50.44 5.83
N PHE A 349 -7.60 50.84 4.71
CA PHE A 349 -6.90 51.16 3.46
C PHE A 349 -7.39 52.48 2.89
N ASP A 350 -6.47 53.34 2.49
CA ASP A 350 -6.74 54.55 1.73
C ASP A 350 -7.02 54.16 0.27
N PHE A 351 -8.26 54.34 -0.19
CA PHE A 351 -8.70 53.96 -1.52
C PHE A 351 -8.51 55.11 -2.50
N SER A 352 -7.59 54.97 -3.46
CA SER A 352 -7.50 55.91 -4.58
C SER A 352 -7.77 55.24 -5.92
N LYS A 353 -8.71 55.84 -6.67
CA LYS A 353 -9.21 55.35 -7.96
C LYS A 353 -8.65 56.22 -9.06
N THR A 354 -7.77 55.66 -9.89
CA THR A 354 -7.14 56.36 -11.01
C THR A 354 -7.68 55.81 -12.33
N LYS A 355 -8.14 56.67 -13.24
CA LYS A 355 -8.64 56.25 -14.54
C LYS A 355 -7.46 56.01 -15.48
N VAL A 356 -7.35 54.81 -16.06
CA VAL A 356 -6.27 54.44 -16.98
C VAL A 356 -6.91 53.77 -18.20
N GLY A 357 -6.90 54.48 -19.33
CA GLY A 357 -7.67 54.09 -20.52
C GLY A 357 -9.17 54.04 -20.25
N ASP A 358 -9.83 53.01 -20.76
CA ASP A 358 -11.25 52.72 -20.49
C ASP A 358 -11.49 52.00 -19.15
N GLY A 359 -10.44 51.74 -18.38
CA GLY A 359 -10.47 51.06 -17.09
C GLY A 359 -10.16 51.96 -15.90
N TYR A 360 -10.27 51.38 -14.70
CA TYR A 360 -9.84 51.99 -13.45
C TYR A 360 -8.71 51.16 -12.85
N GLN A 361 -7.63 51.83 -12.47
CA GLN A 361 -6.55 51.27 -11.66
C GLN A 361 -6.77 51.71 -10.22
N TYR A 362 -7.01 50.74 -9.34
CA TYR A 362 -7.14 50.96 -7.90
C TYR A 362 -5.75 50.87 -7.28
N SER A 363 -5.37 51.86 -6.48
CA SER A 363 -4.21 51.74 -5.60
C SER A 363 -4.67 51.78 -4.15
N TYR A 364 -4.03 50.92 -3.36
CA TYR A 364 -4.36 50.67 -1.96
C TYR A 364 -3.16 51.13 -1.15
N LYS A 365 -3.42 51.89 -0.09
CA LYS A 365 -2.38 52.32 0.85
C LYS A 365 -2.82 51.93 2.25
N TYR A 366 -2.08 51.03 2.90
CA TYR A 366 -2.33 50.67 4.28
C TYR A 366 -2.23 51.93 5.17
N ASN A 367 -3.25 52.23 5.95
CA ASN A 367 -3.18 53.33 6.91
C ASN A 367 -2.33 52.86 8.11
N GLU A 368 -1.11 53.42 8.27
CA GLU A 368 -0.37 53.29 9.52
C GLU A 368 -1.14 54.03 10.61
N PRO A 369 -1.73 53.37 11.62
CA PRO A 369 -2.50 54.07 12.63
C PRO A 369 -1.57 54.67 13.68
N GLU A 370 -1.69 55.97 13.89
CA GLU A 370 -1.40 56.58 15.19
C GLU A 370 -2.61 56.32 16.09
N ALA A 371 -2.70 55.17 16.78
CA ALA A 371 -3.92 54.83 17.53
C ALA A 371 -3.67 54.23 18.93
N SER A 372 -4.65 54.43 19.81
CA SER A 372 -4.65 53.96 21.21
C SER A 372 -4.82 52.44 21.33
N GLU A 373 -4.46 51.84 22.47
CA GLU A 373 -4.58 50.38 22.74
C GLU A 373 -5.99 49.81 22.45
N THR A 374 -7.04 50.60 22.63
CA THR A 374 -8.44 50.22 22.35
C THR A 374 -8.80 50.22 20.86
N ASP A 375 -8.12 51.04 20.05
CA ASP A 375 -8.34 51.11 18.59
C ASP A 375 -7.62 49.96 17.88
N GLU A 376 -6.42 49.58 18.33
CA GLU A 376 -5.68 48.44 17.79
C GLU A 376 -6.49 47.14 17.82
N CYS A 377 -7.23 46.88 18.91
CA CYS A 377 -7.99 45.65 19.07
C CYS A 377 -9.15 45.57 18.05
N ARG A 378 -9.83 46.70 17.81
CA ARG A 378 -10.91 46.82 16.82
C ARG A 378 -10.38 46.73 15.39
N ILE A 379 -9.23 47.35 15.11
CA ILE A 379 -8.57 47.31 13.79
C ILE A 379 -8.07 45.89 13.50
N ARG A 380 -7.55 45.15 14.49
CA ARG A 380 -7.20 43.73 14.35
C ARG A 380 -8.41 42.86 14.00
N GLU A 381 -9.54 43.04 14.70
CA GLU A 381 -10.79 42.33 14.37
C GLU A 381 -11.32 42.64 12.96
N GLN A 382 -11.12 43.86 12.46
CA GLN A 382 -11.45 44.23 11.08
C GLN A 382 -10.44 43.66 10.08
N ALA A 383 -9.14 43.64 10.40
CA ALA A 383 -8.10 43.05 9.55
C ALA A 383 -8.33 41.53 9.35
N ASP A 384 -8.84 40.83 10.36
CA ASP A 384 -9.21 39.40 10.27
C ASP A 384 -10.41 39.15 9.32
N ARG A 385 -11.15 40.19 8.93
CA ARG A 385 -12.26 40.09 7.96
C ARG A 385 -11.81 40.25 6.51
N VAL A 386 -10.58 40.72 6.27
CA VAL A 386 -10.03 40.86 4.92
C VAL A 386 -10.04 39.51 4.21
N ARG A 387 -10.57 39.51 2.99
CA ARG A 387 -10.61 38.34 2.11
C ARG A 387 -10.00 38.69 0.77
N PHE A 388 -9.16 37.78 0.31
CA PHE A 388 -8.52 37.85 -0.99
C PHE A 388 -9.19 36.84 -1.94
N ALA A 389 -9.39 37.26 -3.18
CA ALA A 389 -9.88 36.43 -4.27
C ALA A 389 -8.83 36.40 -5.40
N PHE A 390 -8.92 35.42 -6.28
CA PHE A 390 -8.02 35.32 -7.43
C PHE A 390 -8.46 36.30 -8.50
N LYS A 391 -7.54 37.10 -9.07
CA LYS A 391 -7.91 38.13 -10.07
C LYS A 391 -8.53 37.51 -11.32
N SER A 392 -7.90 36.47 -11.85
CA SER A 392 -8.37 35.76 -13.05
C SER A 392 -9.62 34.92 -12.80
N LYS A 393 -9.91 34.57 -11.53
CA LYS A 393 -11.05 33.74 -11.10
C LYS A 393 -11.65 34.25 -9.77
N PRO A 394 -12.44 35.35 -9.76
CA PRO A 394 -12.92 35.99 -8.53
C PRO A 394 -13.78 35.10 -7.60
N ASP A 395 -14.38 34.02 -8.12
CA ASP A 395 -15.10 33.03 -7.30
C ASP A 395 -14.20 32.21 -6.36
N LEU A 396 -12.88 32.16 -6.62
CA LEU A 396 -11.92 31.46 -5.79
C LEU A 396 -11.43 32.39 -4.67
N LEU A 397 -11.77 32.05 -3.43
CA LEU A 397 -11.39 32.81 -2.24
C LEU A 397 -10.26 32.13 -1.48
N ILE A 398 -9.34 32.92 -0.92
CA ILE A 398 -8.31 32.43 -0.02
C ILE A 398 -8.92 32.16 1.36
N GLN A 399 -8.57 31.02 1.95
CA GLN A 399 -8.91 30.71 3.33
C GLN A 399 -7.94 31.43 4.28
N SER A 400 -8.25 32.67 4.65
CA SER A 400 -7.38 33.51 5.50
C SER A 400 -6.89 32.81 6.78
N LYS A 401 -7.73 31.98 7.42
CA LYS A 401 -7.39 31.23 8.65
C LYS A 401 -6.30 30.15 8.50
N LYS A 402 -5.97 29.77 7.26
CA LYS A 402 -4.96 28.75 6.95
C LYS A 402 -3.72 29.34 6.28
N VAL A 403 -3.65 30.66 6.14
CA VAL A 403 -2.46 31.32 5.59
C VAL A 403 -1.35 31.27 6.62
N VAL A 404 -0.21 30.68 6.25
CA VAL A 404 0.97 30.61 7.11
C VAL A 404 2.14 31.24 6.40
N LEU A 405 2.81 32.17 7.08
CA LEU A 405 3.97 32.89 6.60
C LEU A 405 5.14 32.62 7.56
N GLN A 406 6.27 32.14 7.03
CA GLN A 406 7.48 31.87 7.80
C GLN A 406 8.63 32.70 7.22
N ASP A 407 9.19 33.60 8.03
CA ASP A 407 10.37 34.40 7.70
C ASP A 407 11.63 33.70 8.20
N LEU A 408 12.59 33.42 7.32
CA LEU A 408 13.81 32.70 7.66
C LEU A 408 15.03 33.50 7.20
N ASP A 409 15.68 34.13 8.17
CA ASP A 409 16.98 34.81 8.02
C ASP A 409 18.10 33.78 7.94
N SER A 410 18.91 33.86 6.89
CA SER A 410 19.99 32.91 6.63
C SER A 410 21.18 33.02 7.58
N SER A 411 21.26 34.07 8.38
CA SER A 411 22.23 34.25 9.46
C SER A 411 21.82 33.59 10.77
N GLU A 412 20.55 33.18 10.90
CA GLU A 412 19.98 32.58 12.10
C GLU A 412 20.01 31.04 12.08
N SER A 413 19.44 30.41 13.12
CA SER A 413 19.43 28.95 13.23
C SER A 413 18.47 28.27 12.24
N PRO A 414 18.89 27.23 11.48
CA PRO A 414 18.01 26.43 10.63
C PRO A 414 17.14 25.43 11.44
N ALA A 415 17.05 25.59 12.76
CA ALA A 415 16.37 24.66 13.66
C ALA A 415 14.91 24.37 13.27
N ILE A 416 14.18 25.36 12.72
CA ILE A 416 12.79 25.18 12.27
C ILE A 416 12.72 24.13 11.15
N LEU A 417 13.55 24.28 10.11
CA LEU A 417 13.62 23.33 8.99
C LEU A 417 14.10 21.94 9.47
N ASN A 418 15.15 21.92 10.29
CA ASN A 418 15.71 20.68 10.81
C ASN A 418 14.74 19.91 11.72
N ASN A 419 14.01 20.59 12.61
CA ASN A 419 13.03 19.96 13.49
C ASN A 419 11.81 19.47 12.73
N PHE A 420 11.34 20.23 11.74
CA PHE A 420 10.23 19.80 10.88
C PHE A 420 10.60 18.52 10.09
N LYS A 421 11.80 18.50 9.49
CA LYS A 421 12.34 17.33 8.80
C LYS A 421 12.53 16.14 9.74
N LYS A 422 13.11 16.35 10.92
CA LYS A 422 13.28 15.31 11.94
C LYS A 422 11.94 14.70 12.36
N ASN A 423 10.89 15.50 12.53
CA ASN A 423 9.54 15.01 12.84
C ASN A 423 8.94 14.20 11.68
N ILE A 424 9.11 14.67 10.44
CA ILE A 424 8.69 13.93 9.24
C ILE A 424 9.44 12.60 9.12
N ASP A 425 10.75 12.61 9.29
CA ASP A 425 11.60 11.43 9.16
C ASP A 425 11.36 10.43 10.28
N LYS A 426 11.09 10.90 11.51
CA LYS A 426 10.61 10.05 12.61
C LYS A 426 9.30 9.36 12.23
N ASN A 427 8.29 10.13 11.82
CA ASN A 427 7.00 9.60 11.38
C ASN A 427 7.12 8.61 10.20
N ARG A 428 8.01 8.91 9.23
CA ARG A 428 8.30 8.03 8.09
C ARG A 428 9.01 6.76 8.51
N SER A 429 9.97 6.86 9.42
CA SER A 429 10.79 5.73 9.87
C SER A 429 9.96 4.78 10.74
N GLU A 430 9.08 5.31 11.58
CA GLU A 430 8.13 4.50 12.37
C GLU A 430 7.16 3.71 11.48
N PHE A 431 6.66 4.32 10.41
CA PHE A 431 5.91 3.56 9.42
C PHE A 431 6.78 2.64 8.60
N ARG A 432 8.07 2.95 8.40
CA ARG A 432 9.00 2.09 7.67
C ARG A 432 9.11 0.79 8.42
N PHE A 433 9.49 0.70 9.69
CA PHE A 433 9.80 -0.58 10.33
C PHE A 433 8.58 -1.48 10.59
N LEU A 434 8.82 -2.74 10.94
CA LEU A 434 7.80 -3.55 11.62
C LEU A 434 7.47 -2.87 12.96
N PRO A 435 6.20 -2.86 13.40
CA PRO A 435 5.84 -2.24 14.68
C PRO A 435 6.74 -2.79 15.78
N ASP A 436 7.46 -1.91 16.46
CA ASP A 436 8.15 -2.28 17.68
C ASP A 436 7.08 -2.74 18.67
N GLU A 437 7.16 -4.00 19.11
CA GLU A 437 6.16 -4.55 20.00
C GLU A 437 6.21 -3.94 21.40
N ASP A 438 7.34 -3.34 21.79
CA ASP A 438 7.47 -2.58 23.04
C ASP A 438 6.82 -1.21 22.92
N GLU A 439 6.96 -0.52 21.78
CA GLU A 439 6.17 0.69 21.52
C GLU A 439 4.68 0.38 21.37
N ALA A 440 4.33 -0.81 20.90
CA ALA A 440 2.96 -1.28 20.87
C ALA A 440 2.39 -1.60 22.26
N GLU A 441 3.20 -1.60 23.34
CA GLU A 441 2.71 -1.68 24.73
C GLU A 441 2.31 -0.33 25.30
N LYS A 442 2.66 0.79 24.64
CA LYS A 442 2.13 2.10 25.00
C LYS A 442 0.61 2.07 25.04
N GLU A 443 0.03 2.81 25.97
CA GLU A 443 -1.42 2.83 26.09
C GLU A 443 -2.04 3.58 24.91
N PHE A 444 -3.25 3.18 24.49
CA PHE A 444 -3.92 3.82 23.36
C PHE A 444 -4.05 5.34 23.57
N GLU A 445 -4.32 5.77 24.80
CA GLU A 445 -4.49 7.17 25.17
C GLU A 445 -3.17 7.97 25.07
N GLU A 446 -2.01 7.36 25.31
CA GLU A 446 -0.70 8.04 25.20
C GLU A 446 -0.36 8.43 23.76
N GLU A 447 -0.85 7.68 22.78
CA GLU A 447 -0.67 7.98 21.37
C GLU A 447 -1.83 8.81 20.81
N ALA A 448 -3.04 8.66 21.34
CA ALA A 448 -4.25 9.29 20.79
C ALA A 448 -4.57 10.66 21.40
N VAL A 449 -3.92 11.05 22.51
CA VAL A 449 -4.22 12.27 23.25
C VAL A 449 -2.93 12.96 23.67
N PHE A 450 -2.83 14.28 23.44
CA PHE A 450 -1.71 15.07 23.94
C PHE A 450 -2.17 16.33 24.68
N LEU A 451 -1.36 16.75 25.64
CA LEU A 451 -1.56 17.98 26.39
C LEU A 451 -0.90 19.15 25.66
N ARG A 452 -1.67 20.22 25.43
CA ARG A 452 -1.11 21.52 25.02
C ARG A 452 -0.62 22.28 26.22
N TYR A 453 0.56 22.90 26.07
CA TYR A 453 1.15 23.74 27.09
C TYR A 453 1.39 25.15 26.53
N ASN A 454 1.17 26.17 27.35
CA ASN A 454 1.44 27.57 27.01
C ASN A 454 2.83 28.07 27.46
N ASP A 455 3.53 27.30 28.30
CA ASP A 455 4.87 27.59 28.83
C ASP A 455 5.61 26.26 29.03
N SER A 456 5.94 25.88 30.27
CA SER A 456 6.72 24.68 30.56
C SER A 456 5.84 23.44 30.75
N VAL A 457 6.25 22.33 30.12
CA VAL A 457 5.68 20.98 30.27
C VAL A 457 5.62 20.50 31.72
N ASN A 458 6.48 21.01 32.60
CA ASN A 458 6.58 20.55 34.00
C ASN A 458 5.61 21.27 34.96
N LYS A 459 4.79 22.20 34.48
CA LYS A 459 3.87 23.00 35.32
C LYS A 459 2.42 22.70 34.94
N ILE A 460 1.62 22.18 35.88
CA ILE A 460 0.18 21.91 35.65
C ILE A 460 -0.57 23.18 35.21
N ARG A 461 -0.24 24.34 35.80
CA ARG A 461 -0.82 25.64 35.42
C ARG A 461 -0.52 26.05 33.97
N SER A 462 0.45 25.40 33.33
CA SER A 462 0.82 25.64 31.95
C SER A 462 0.03 24.77 30.98
N ILE A 463 -0.77 23.81 31.46
CA ILE A 463 -1.69 23.04 30.60
C ILE A 463 -2.77 23.99 30.10
N GLU A 464 -2.79 24.18 28.78
CA GLU A 464 -3.75 25.02 28.07
C GLU A 464 -4.97 24.22 27.63
N GLY A 465 -4.79 22.93 27.32
CA GLY A 465 -5.89 22.06 26.95
C GLY A 465 -5.46 20.65 26.57
N LEU A 466 -6.46 19.83 26.30
CA LEU A 466 -6.32 18.47 25.79
C LEU A 466 -6.68 18.47 24.30
N ASP A 467 -5.83 17.89 23.46
CA ASP A 467 -6.11 17.70 22.04
C ASP A 467 -6.08 16.22 21.69
N GLU A 468 -6.98 15.82 20.79
CA GLU A 468 -7.05 14.47 20.26
C GLU A 468 -6.24 14.35 18.96
N ASP A 469 -5.38 13.33 18.89
CA ASP A 469 -4.60 13.02 17.68
C ASP A 469 -5.21 11.85 16.90
N LYS A 470 -5.87 12.20 15.78
CA LYS A 470 -6.38 11.23 14.81
C LYS A 470 -5.25 10.36 14.22
N TYR A 471 -4.08 10.94 13.98
CA TYR A 471 -2.95 10.24 13.38
C TYR A 471 -2.38 9.20 14.35
N GLY A 472 -2.10 9.59 15.60
CA GLY A 472 -1.67 8.68 16.66
C GLY A 472 -2.67 7.55 16.91
N ALA A 473 -3.98 7.85 17.02
CA ALA A 473 -5.02 6.83 17.13
C ALA A 473 -5.02 5.85 15.94
N SER A 474 -4.89 6.38 14.71
CA SER A 474 -4.83 5.59 13.48
C SER A 474 -3.57 4.72 13.40
N LYS A 475 -2.42 5.22 13.85
CA LYS A 475 -1.12 4.53 13.90
C LYS A 475 -1.21 3.37 14.88
N TYR A 476 -1.66 3.61 16.11
CA TYR A 476 -1.83 2.58 17.14
C TYR A 476 -2.71 1.43 16.65
N LEU A 477 -3.91 1.76 16.13
CA LEU A 477 -4.83 0.75 15.61
C LEU A 477 -4.21 -0.08 14.48
N THR A 478 -3.48 0.55 13.55
CA THR A 478 -2.81 -0.18 12.47
C THR A 478 -1.70 -1.09 12.97
N GLY A 479 -0.88 -0.65 13.93
CA GLY A 479 0.13 -1.49 14.57
C GLY A 479 -0.48 -2.70 15.26
N LYS A 480 -1.52 -2.50 16.08
CA LYS A 480 -2.22 -3.59 16.77
C LYS A 480 -2.93 -4.55 15.82
N ILE A 481 -3.65 -4.04 14.82
CA ILE A 481 -4.30 -4.89 13.80
C ILE A 481 -3.27 -5.76 13.09
N PHE A 482 -2.14 -5.17 12.67
CA PHE A 482 -1.08 -5.91 12.01
C PHE A 482 -0.47 -6.99 12.91
N ALA A 483 -0.12 -6.65 14.15
CA ALA A 483 0.41 -7.61 15.11
C ALA A 483 -0.58 -8.76 15.36
N THR A 484 -1.83 -8.47 15.71
CA THR A 484 -2.84 -9.50 15.97
C THR A 484 -3.15 -10.32 14.72
N SER A 485 -3.10 -9.76 13.50
CA SER A 485 -3.34 -10.54 12.27
C SER A 485 -2.34 -11.69 12.05
N LEU A 486 -1.18 -11.64 12.71
CA LEU A 486 -0.15 -12.70 12.65
C LEU A 486 -0.31 -13.77 13.75
N ASN A 487 -1.17 -13.52 14.76
CA ASN A 487 -1.31 -14.32 16.00
C ASN A 487 -2.78 -14.58 16.40
N LEU A 488 -2.96 -15.31 17.51
CA LEU A 488 -4.24 -15.56 18.17
C LEU A 488 -4.40 -14.84 19.53
N GLU A 489 -3.42 -14.02 19.94
CA GLU A 489 -3.51 -13.32 21.21
C GLU A 489 -4.55 -12.21 21.14
N LYS A 490 -5.51 -12.26 22.08
CA LYS A 490 -6.57 -11.27 22.20
C LYS A 490 -6.01 -9.98 22.79
N ALA A 491 -6.52 -8.84 22.33
CA ALA A 491 -6.34 -7.57 23.02
C ALA A 491 -6.82 -7.70 24.47
N ASP A 492 -6.15 -6.98 25.37
CA ASP A 492 -6.56 -6.90 26.76
C ASP A 492 -7.83 -6.05 26.91
N SER A 493 -8.57 -6.28 28.00
CA SER A 493 -9.82 -5.56 28.27
C SER A 493 -9.61 -4.07 28.51
N LYS A 494 -8.39 -3.66 28.92
CA LYS A 494 -8.00 -2.27 29.11
C LYS A 494 -7.95 -1.53 27.77
N THR A 495 -7.27 -2.06 26.75
CA THR A 495 -7.19 -1.43 25.42
C THR A 495 -8.58 -1.25 24.83
N SER A 496 -9.42 -2.29 24.89
CA SER A 496 -10.80 -2.21 24.37
C SER A 496 -11.62 -1.12 25.05
N ARG A 497 -11.47 -0.96 26.37
CA ARG A 497 -12.14 0.10 27.13
C ARG A 497 -11.65 1.50 26.75
N GLN A 498 -10.34 1.69 26.56
CA GLN A 498 -9.75 2.96 26.14
C GLN A 498 -10.26 3.38 24.76
N ILE A 499 -10.26 2.45 23.79
CA ILE A 499 -10.78 2.70 22.44
C ILE A 499 -12.27 3.06 22.49
N LEU A 500 -13.09 2.27 23.19
CA LEU A 500 -14.53 2.57 23.32
C LEU A 500 -14.76 3.95 23.97
N THR A 501 -14.00 4.29 25.01
CA THR A 501 -14.11 5.56 25.74
C THR A 501 -13.72 6.75 24.88
N PHE A 502 -12.64 6.63 24.11
CA PHE A 502 -12.16 7.68 23.22
C PHE A 502 -13.12 7.96 22.07
N PHE A 503 -13.67 6.91 21.44
CA PHE A 503 -14.60 7.07 20.32
C PHE A 503 -16.05 7.33 20.74
N ARG A 504 -16.31 7.83 21.96
CA ARG A 504 -17.65 8.26 22.39
C ARG A 504 -17.97 9.69 21.97
N GLY A 505 -19.25 9.94 21.69
CA GLY A 505 -19.79 11.28 21.47
C GLY A 505 -19.11 12.04 20.33
N LEU A 506 -18.72 13.29 20.61
CA LEU A 506 -18.16 14.23 19.64
C LEU A 506 -16.86 13.71 18.99
N ILE A 507 -15.96 13.09 19.76
CA ILE A 507 -14.69 12.55 19.23
C ILE A 507 -14.97 11.42 18.24
N GLY A 508 -15.89 10.52 18.62
CA GLY A 508 -16.35 9.42 17.76
C GLY A 508 -16.86 9.89 16.40
N LEU A 509 -17.62 10.99 16.36
CA LEU A 509 -18.12 11.60 15.12
C LEU A 509 -17.03 12.36 14.35
N ASN A 510 -16.18 13.14 15.03
CA ASN A 510 -15.06 13.85 14.39
C ASN A 510 -14.13 12.87 13.65
N PHE A 511 -13.93 11.69 14.23
CA PHE A 511 -13.04 10.67 13.69
C PHE A 511 -13.78 9.54 12.98
N HIS A 512 -14.96 9.81 12.42
CA HIS A 512 -15.79 8.82 11.72
C HIS A 512 -15.05 8.06 10.59
N SER A 513 -14.06 8.68 9.95
CA SER A 513 -13.21 8.02 8.95
C SER A 513 -12.38 6.84 9.50
N LEU A 514 -12.27 6.69 10.83
CA LEU A 514 -11.58 5.58 11.48
C LEU A 514 -12.51 4.43 11.89
N TRP A 515 -13.84 4.55 11.72
CA TRP A 515 -14.80 3.53 12.16
C TRP A 515 -14.52 2.14 11.57
N GLU A 516 -14.21 2.03 10.27
CA GLU A 516 -13.84 0.75 9.63
C GLU A 516 -12.61 0.12 10.31
N LYS A 517 -11.64 0.96 10.71
CA LYS A 517 -10.41 0.51 11.35
C LYS A 517 -10.67 0.05 12.79
N VAL A 518 -11.48 0.77 13.56
CA VAL A 518 -11.90 0.37 14.92
C VAL A 518 -12.70 -0.94 14.87
N ALA A 519 -13.64 -1.06 13.94
CA ALA A 519 -14.39 -2.29 13.71
C ALA A 519 -13.48 -3.47 13.33
N THR A 520 -12.50 -3.23 12.45
CA THR A 520 -11.48 -4.23 12.07
C THR A 520 -10.67 -4.69 13.28
N PHE A 521 -10.30 -3.77 14.18
CA PHE A 521 -9.58 -4.10 15.42
C PHE A 521 -10.39 -5.06 16.30
N PHE A 522 -11.65 -4.76 16.59
CA PHE A 522 -12.47 -5.62 17.44
C PHE A 522 -12.73 -6.99 16.80
N LEU A 523 -12.96 -7.05 15.48
CA LEU A 523 -13.19 -8.29 14.76
C LEU A 523 -11.95 -9.20 14.76
N ILE A 524 -10.76 -8.67 14.45
CA ILE A 524 -9.51 -9.45 14.44
C ILE A 524 -9.16 -9.97 15.84
N ASN A 525 -9.46 -9.20 16.89
CA ASN A 525 -9.25 -9.62 18.28
C ASN A 525 -10.36 -10.55 18.82
N ASN A 526 -11.34 -10.91 18.00
CA ASN A 526 -12.49 -11.74 18.36
C ASN A 526 -13.30 -11.17 19.56
N LEU A 527 -13.67 -9.89 19.47
CA LEU A 527 -14.37 -9.10 20.51
C LEU A 527 -15.76 -8.63 20.05
N PRO A 528 -16.77 -9.52 19.94
CA PRO A 528 -18.06 -9.18 19.34
C PRO A 528 -18.93 -8.27 20.22
N ASP A 529 -18.77 -8.31 21.54
CA ASP A 529 -19.48 -7.43 22.47
C ASP A 529 -19.03 -5.98 22.31
N GLU A 530 -17.73 -5.73 22.33
CA GLU A 530 -17.16 -4.39 22.13
C GLU A 530 -17.39 -3.87 20.72
N TYR A 531 -17.40 -4.75 19.72
CA TYR A 531 -17.77 -4.41 18.35
C TYR A 531 -19.19 -3.84 18.26
N ILE A 532 -20.16 -4.49 18.91
CA ILE A 532 -21.57 -4.05 18.91
C ILE A 532 -21.77 -2.83 19.82
N GLU A 533 -21.08 -2.76 20.96
CA GLU A 533 -21.09 -1.56 21.81
C GLU A 533 -20.59 -0.33 21.03
N PHE A 534 -19.50 -0.47 20.28
CA PHE A 534 -18.98 0.58 19.40
C PHE A 534 -20.01 1.02 18.35
N TYR A 535 -20.72 0.06 17.75
CA TYR A 535 -21.79 0.34 16.78
C TYR A 535 -22.93 1.14 17.42
N ARG A 536 -23.44 0.68 18.57
CA ARG A 536 -24.57 1.30 19.28
C ARG A 536 -24.22 2.69 19.80
N GLN A 537 -23.04 2.89 20.39
CA GLN A 537 -22.64 4.23 20.87
C GLN A 537 -22.43 5.22 19.73
N SER A 538 -21.97 4.74 18.56
CA SER A 538 -21.81 5.58 17.37
C SER A 538 -23.16 5.99 16.79
N LYS A 539 -24.14 5.06 16.71
CA LYS A 539 -25.53 5.37 16.35
C LYS A 539 -26.15 6.42 17.30
N ASN A 540 -26.01 6.21 18.61
CA ASN A 540 -26.52 7.14 19.61
C ASN A 540 -25.85 8.54 19.51
N ALA A 541 -24.57 8.60 19.15
CA ALA A 541 -23.91 9.88 18.89
C ALA A 541 -24.48 10.60 17.66
N ILE A 542 -24.84 9.88 16.58
CA ILE A 542 -25.47 10.45 15.38
C ILE A 542 -26.84 11.06 15.73
N GLU A 543 -27.63 10.40 16.57
CA GLU A 543 -28.95 10.87 17.00
C GLU A 543 -28.89 12.20 17.80
N LYS A 544 -27.75 12.49 18.43
CA LYS A 544 -27.52 13.71 19.24
C LYS A 544 -27.03 14.92 18.44
N ILE A 545 -26.92 14.80 17.11
CA ILE A 545 -26.49 15.91 16.26
C ILE A 545 -27.58 16.98 16.17
N ILE A 546 -27.20 18.23 16.42
CA ILE A 546 -28.07 19.41 16.36
C ILE A 546 -27.68 20.28 15.17
N TYR A 547 -28.70 20.71 14.43
CA TYR A 547 -28.59 21.39 13.14
C TYR A 547 -28.83 22.91 13.21
N THR A 548 -29.23 23.43 14.37
CA THR A 548 -29.78 24.79 14.57
C THR A 548 -28.92 25.96 14.07
N GLN A 549 -27.59 25.80 13.94
CA GLN A 549 -26.71 26.84 13.39
C GLN A 549 -26.56 26.78 11.86
N TYR A 550 -27.12 25.77 11.21
CA TYR A 550 -27.07 25.52 9.77
C TYR A 550 -28.41 25.82 9.07
N ASP A 551 -29.49 26.04 9.83
CA ASP A 551 -30.85 26.27 9.31
C ASP A 551 -30.94 27.50 8.38
N GLU A 552 -30.08 28.51 8.52
CA GLU A 552 -30.04 29.67 7.60
C GLU A 552 -29.42 29.35 6.22
N GLN A 553 -28.74 28.21 6.07
CA GLN A 553 -28.08 27.78 4.83
C GLN A 553 -28.74 26.55 4.17
N ASP A 554 -29.62 25.86 4.89
CA ASP A 554 -30.39 24.71 4.41
C ASP A 554 -31.76 25.15 3.88
N PHE A 555 -31.78 25.62 2.63
CA PHE A 555 -32.95 26.24 1.99
C PHE A 555 -34.20 25.33 1.93
N GLU A 556 -34.03 24.00 2.03
CA GLU A 556 -35.13 23.02 1.96
C GLU A 556 -35.23 22.10 3.21
N GLY A 557 -34.44 22.33 4.26
CA GLY A 557 -34.42 21.46 5.46
C GLY A 557 -33.85 20.05 5.22
N LYS A 558 -33.14 19.86 4.11
CA LYS A 558 -32.65 18.56 3.63
C LYS A 558 -31.38 18.11 4.34
N VAL A 559 -30.54 19.02 4.82
CA VAL A 559 -29.32 18.63 5.54
C VAL A 559 -29.68 17.83 6.78
N LYS A 560 -30.73 18.23 7.51
CA LYS A 560 -31.25 17.48 8.66
C LYS A 560 -31.84 16.12 8.26
N GLU A 561 -32.53 16.05 7.13
CA GLU A 561 -33.14 14.81 6.61
C GLU A 561 -32.09 13.78 6.18
N TYR A 562 -31.03 14.21 5.49
CA TYR A 562 -30.06 13.31 4.85
C TYR A 562 -28.81 13.04 5.68
N LEU A 563 -28.29 13.99 6.48
CA LEU A 563 -27.01 13.81 7.17
C LEU A 563 -27.01 12.61 8.12
N ALA A 564 -28.01 12.49 9.01
CA ALA A 564 -28.08 11.38 9.95
C ALA A 564 -28.19 10.04 9.22
N LYS A 565 -29.04 9.98 8.19
CA LYS A 565 -29.23 8.78 7.35
C LYS A 565 -27.97 8.39 6.59
N ASP A 566 -27.25 9.36 6.03
CA ASP A 566 -26.00 9.12 5.31
C ASP A 566 -24.88 8.70 6.27
N LEU A 567 -24.81 9.30 7.46
CA LEU A 567 -23.88 8.89 8.51
C LEU A 567 -24.18 7.49 9.04
N GLU A 568 -25.44 7.13 9.24
CA GLU A 568 -25.84 5.76 9.60
C GLU A 568 -25.47 4.78 8.49
N ARG A 569 -25.77 5.11 7.22
CA ARG A 569 -25.35 4.30 6.07
C ARG A 569 -23.82 4.15 6.03
N PHE A 570 -23.08 5.22 6.29
CA PHE A 570 -21.62 5.19 6.37
C PHE A 570 -21.15 4.28 7.51
N LEU A 571 -21.73 4.40 8.71
CA LEU A 571 -21.43 3.53 9.86
C LEU A 571 -21.71 2.06 9.53
N THR A 572 -22.87 1.74 8.96
CA THR A 572 -23.25 0.39 8.54
C THR A 572 -22.24 -0.18 7.54
N ILE A 573 -21.78 0.60 6.56
CA ILE A 573 -20.74 0.14 5.61
C ILE A 573 -19.38 -0.05 6.33
N ALA A 574 -19.01 0.88 7.21
CA ALA A 574 -17.76 0.83 7.96
C ALA A 574 -17.69 -0.42 8.87
N MET A 575 -18.80 -0.78 9.51
CA MET A 575 -18.93 -2.01 10.30
C MET A 575 -19.03 -3.24 9.39
N ALA A 576 -19.87 -3.24 8.35
CA ALA A 576 -20.03 -4.42 7.50
C ALA A 576 -18.76 -4.83 6.73
N THR A 577 -17.89 -3.87 6.40
CA THR A 577 -16.66 -4.13 5.62
C THR A 577 -15.75 -5.18 6.29
N PRO A 578 -15.35 -5.05 7.58
CA PRO A 578 -14.57 -6.09 8.25
C PRO A 578 -15.33 -7.40 8.48
N LEU A 579 -16.66 -7.39 8.62
CA LEU A 579 -17.43 -8.64 8.73
C LEU A 579 -17.28 -9.53 7.48
N ALA A 580 -16.89 -8.96 6.34
CA ALA A 580 -16.60 -9.75 5.13
C ALA A 580 -15.52 -10.84 5.36
N TYR A 581 -14.60 -10.67 6.31
CA TYR A 581 -13.62 -11.72 6.64
C TYR A 581 -14.24 -12.91 7.36
N ASN A 582 -15.23 -12.68 8.23
CA ASN A 582 -15.87 -13.70 9.04
C ASN A 582 -17.34 -13.32 9.29
N LEU A 583 -18.24 -13.81 8.43
CA LEU A 583 -19.68 -13.50 8.53
C LEU A 583 -20.31 -14.09 9.80
N ASP A 584 -19.71 -15.12 10.40
CA ASP A 584 -20.23 -15.79 11.60
C ASP A 584 -19.79 -15.10 12.90
N PHE A 585 -19.00 -14.03 12.83
CA PHE A 585 -18.51 -13.28 13.99
C PHE A 585 -19.63 -12.80 14.93
N LEU A 586 -20.82 -12.50 14.38
CA LEU A 586 -22.00 -12.04 15.13
C LEU A 586 -23.13 -13.08 15.18
N ASN A 587 -22.83 -14.37 14.98
CA ASN A 587 -23.84 -15.44 14.91
C ASN A 587 -24.40 -15.87 16.29
N ASP A 588 -24.35 -14.98 17.28
CA ASP A 588 -24.96 -15.17 18.60
C ASP A 588 -26.39 -14.60 18.60
N PRO A 589 -27.39 -15.31 19.14
CA PRO A 589 -28.76 -14.80 19.27
C PRO A 589 -28.86 -13.40 19.89
N LYS A 590 -27.93 -13.01 20.77
CA LYS A 590 -27.89 -11.67 21.38
C LYS A 590 -27.67 -10.52 20.39
N PHE A 591 -27.23 -10.82 19.16
CA PHE A 591 -26.93 -9.84 18.11
C PHE A 591 -27.75 -10.04 16.83
N ASP A 592 -28.82 -10.84 16.83
CA ASP A 592 -29.54 -11.23 15.61
C ASP A 592 -30.04 -10.01 14.79
N ILE A 593 -30.50 -8.94 15.44
CA ILE A 593 -30.97 -7.72 14.76
C ILE A 593 -29.81 -7.01 14.06
N GLU A 594 -28.72 -6.74 14.80
CA GLU A 594 -27.53 -6.10 14.26
C GLU A 594 -26.84 -6.98 13.20
N ASN A 595 -26.83 -8.29 13.39
CA ASN A 595 -26.31 -9.26 12.42
C ASN A 595 -27.12 -9.22 11.12
N LYS A 596 -28.45 -9.17 11.18
CA LYS A 596 -29.29 -9.01 9.98
C LYS A 596 -29.02 -7.69 9.25
N GLU A 597 -28.86 -6.59 9.98
CA GLU A 597 -28.57 -5.28 9.40
C GLU A 597 -27.20 -5.24 8.70
N LEU A 598 -26.16 -5.76 9.35
CA LEU A 598 -24.78 -5.72 8.86
C LEU A 598 -24.46 -6.83 7.86
N GLY A 599 -25.04 -8.02 8.05
CA GLY A 599 -24.66 -9.25 7.35
C GLY A 599 -24.92 -9.21 5.84
N GLY A 600 -26.02 -8.59 5.40
CA GLY A 600 -26.31 -8.43 3.96
C GLY A 600 -25.27 -7.54 3.26
N VAL A 601 -24.90 -6.44 3.90
CA VAL A 601 -23.86 -5.52 3.40
C VAL A 601 -22.50 -6.23 3.39
N ALA A 602 -22.16 -6.96 4.45
CA ALA A 602 -20.91 -7.69 4.58
C ALA A 602 -20.75 -8.77 3.49
N LYS A 603 -21.83 -9.53 3.22
CA LYS A 603 -21.86 -10.53 2.15
C LYS A 603 -21.67 -9.89 0.77
N SER A 604 -22.33 -8.77 0.49
CA SER A 604 -22.15 -8.02 -0.77
C SER A 604 -20.69 -7.57 -0.96
N ILE A 605 -20.08 -7.02 0.09
CA ILE A 605 -18.67 -6.60 0.08
C ILE A 605 -17.72 -7.79 -0.10
N ARG A 606 -18.01 -8.93 0.57
CA ARG A 606 -17.24 -10.17 0.43
C ARG A 606 -17.24 -10.65 -1.01
N TYR A 607 -18.41 -10.82 -1.63
CA TYR A 607 -18.53 -11.43 -2.97
C TYR A 607 -18.06 -10.54 -4.11
N SER A 608 -18.05 -9.23 -3.92
CA SER A 608 -17.39 -8.28 -4.83
C SER A 608 -15.90 -8.13 -4.57
N ASN A 609 -15.39 -8.79 -3.52
CA ASN A 609 -14.00 -8.75 -3.08
C ASN A 609 -13.49 -7.34 -2.73
N MET A 610 -14.39 -6.44 -2.28
CA MET A 610 -14.12 -5.03 -2.02
C MET A 610 -13.71 -4.73 -0.55
N PHE A 611 -13.23 -5.73 0.19
CA PHE A 611 -12.64 -5.56 1.54
C PHE A 611 -11.10 -5.51 1.49
N ARG A 612 -10.43 -5.23 2.62
CA ARG A 612 -8.95 -5.06 2.65
C ARG A 612 -8.22 -6.40 2.58
N HIS A 613 -7.56 -6.70 1.46
CA HIS A 613 -6.88 -8.00 1.32
C HIS A 613 -5.63 -8.14 2.20
N ALA A 614 -5.16 -7.06 2.83
CA ALA A 614 -3.97 -7.07 3.68
C ALA A 614 -4.11 -7.90 4.96
N TRP A 615 -5.34 -8.17 5.41
CA TRP A 615 -5.63 -8.88 6.67
C TRP A 615 -6.03 -10.35 6.46
N ILE A 616 -5.95 -10.84 5.23
CA ILE A 616 -6.26 -12.23 4.92
C ILE A 616 -5.12 -13.12 5.39
N GLY A 617 -5.43 -14.19 6.12
CA GLY A 617 -4.46 -15.13 6.68
C GLY A 617 -3.64 -15.86 5.61
N LEU A 618 -4.33 -16.51 4.66
CA LEU A 618 -3.71 -17.13 3.48
C LEU A 618 -3.81 -16.20 2.26
N PRO A 619 -2.72 -15.58 1.77
CA PRO A 619 -2.76 -14.67 0.64
C PRO A 619 -3.48 -15.25 -0.58
N ALA A 620 -4.26 -14.42 -1.27
CA ALA A 620 -5.04 -14.76 -2.46
C ALA A 620 -6.16 -15.82 -2.32
N ILE A 621 -6.43 -16.35 -1.12
CA ILE A 621 -7.56 -17.29 -0.91
C ILE A 621 -8.91 -16.66 -1.27
N ASN A 622 -9.03 -15.34 -1.16
CA ASN A 622 -10.21 -14.57 -1.57
C ASN A 622 -10.42 -14.50 -3.09
N TYR A 623 -9.57 -15.13 -3.90
CA TYR A 623 -9.78 -15.30 -5.34
C TYR A 623 -10.20 -16.72 -5.70
N THR A 624 -10.40 -17.59 -4.72
CA THR A 624 -10.77 -18.99 -4.93
C THR A 624 -12.25 -19.23 -4.62
N ASN A 625 -12.73 -20.44 -4.94
CA ASN A 625 -14.09 -20.86 -4.61
C ASN A 625 -14.38 -20.82 -3.09
N TYR A 626 -13.35 -20.89 -2.26
CA TYR A 626 -13.38 -20.76 -0.79
C TYR A 626 -14.15 -19.51 -0.32
N LEU A 627 -14.15 -18.42 -1.11
CA LEU A 627 -14.86 -17.20 -0.76
C LEU A 627 -16.39 -17.40 -0.66
N PHE A 628 -16.95 -18.32 -1.45
CA PHE A 628 -18.39 -18.60 -1.57
C PHE A 628 -18.84 -19.82 -0.77
N GLU A 629 -17.92 -20.71 -0.39
CA GLU A 629 -18.19 -21.92 0.39
C GLU A 629 -18.95 -21.62 1.68
N ASN A 630 -19.84 -22.54 2.07
CA ASN A 630 -20.72 -22.39 3.23
C ASN A 630 -21.45 -21.03 3.25
N ASN A 631 -21.97 -20.58 2.10
CA ASN A 631 -22.59 -19.26 1.93
C ASN A 631 -21.70 -18.07 2.35
N GLY A 632 -20.38 -18.21 2.14
CA GLY A 632 -19.38 -17.21 2.50
C GLY A 632 -19.13 -17.09 4.00
N ARG A 633 -19.46 -18.11 4.80
CA ARG A 633 -19.27 -18.06 6.26
C ARG A 633 -17.86 -18.42 6.73
N LEU A 634 -17.01 -18.93 5.85
CA LEU A 634 -15.63 -19.30 6.21
C LEU A 634 -14.80 -18.06 6.61
N ASN A 635 -13.92 -18.22 7.60
CA ASN A 635 -13.06 -17.19 8.15
C ASN A 635 -11.82 -17.00 7.28
N LEU A 636 -11.65 -15.79 6.75
CA LEU A 636 -10.52 -15.43 5.90
C LEU A 636 -9.31 -14.89 6.68
N LEU A 637 -9.43 -14.65 7.99
CA LEU A 637 -8.35 -14.09 8.82
C LEU A 637 -7.28 -15.12 9.20
N ARG A 638 -7.56 -16.41 9.02
CA ARG A 638 -6.70 -17.50 9.49
C ARG A 638 -6.33 -18.42 8.33
N TYR A 639 -5.29 -19.23 8.55
CA TYR A 639 -5.05 -20.37 7.68
C TYR A 639 -6.18 -21.40 7.89
N PRO A 640 -6.74 -22.00 6.82
CA PRO A 640 -7.87 -22.93 6.91
C PRO A 640 -7.69 -24.14 7.85
N ASN A 641 -6.45 -24.48 8.22
CA ASN A 641 -6.13 -25.68 9.01
C ASN A 641 -6.08 -25.41 10.52
N ILE A 642 -6.24 -24.14 10.93
CA ILE A 642 -6.00 -23.70 12.32
C ILE A 642 -7.28 -23.63 13.14
N ASP A 643 -8.46 -23.51 12.51
CA ASP A 643 -9.73 -23.49 13.25
C ASP A 643 -10.24 -24.91 13.49
N GLU A 644 -10.40 -25.33 14.75
CA GLU A 644 -10.93 -26.66 15.11
C GLU A 644 -12.42 -26.81 14.71
N ASN A 645 -13.10 -25.71 14.33
CA ASN A 645 -14.46 -25.71 13.80
C ASN A 645 -14.48 -25.98 12.28
N LEU A 646 -15.67 -26.37 11.77
CA LEU A 646 -16.14 -26.66 10.39
C LEU A 646 -15.19 -26.49 9.15
N GLU A 647 -14.29 -25.51 9.11
CA GLU A 647 -13.24 -25.31 8.09
C GLU A 647 -12.31 -26.52 7.95
N VAL A 648 -11.93 -27.12 9.08
CA VAL A 648 -11.15 -28.36 9.11
C VAL A 648 -11.96 -29.54 8.57
N GLN A 649 -13.30 -29.52 8.63
CA GLN A 649 -14.12 -30.58 8.02
C GLN A 649 -14.23 -30.46 6.50
N LEU A 650 -14.18 -29.25 5.92
CA LEU A 650 -14.29 -29.04 4.46
C LEU A 650 -13.02 -29.40 3.67
N LEU A 651 -11.85 -29.29 4.32
CA LEU A 651 -10.58 -29.76 3.75
C LEU A 651 -10.36 -31.25 4.03
N LYS A 652 -10.87 -31.77 5.16
CA LYS A 652 -10.88 -33.21 5.51
C LYS A 652 -12.04 -34.00 4.91
N ASP A 653 -12.99 -33.35 4.21
CA ASP A 653 -14.13 -34.04 3.61
C ASP A 653 -13.59 -34.94 2.50
N GLU A 654 -13.79 -36.26 2.64
CA GLU A 654 -13.42 -37.25 1.60
C GLU A 654 -14.12 -36.95 0.26
N ARG A 655 -15.18 -36.13 0.26
CA ARG A 655 -15.88 -35.63 -0.94
C ARG A 655 -15.18 -34.46 -1.63
N ASN A 656 -14.13 -33.85 -1.05
CA ASN A 656 -13.29 -32.80 -1.64
C ASN A 656 -11.80 -33.22 -1.75
N PRO A 657 -11.49 -34.33 -2.44
CA PRO A 657 -10.17 -34.97 -2.40
C PRO A 657 -9.01 -34.18 -3.04
N ASP A 658 -9.28 -33.04 -3.69
CA ASP A 658 -8.30 -32.26 -4.48
C ASP A 658 -8.20 -30.77 -4.07
N CYS A 659 -8.72 -30.40 -2.90
CA CYS A 659 -8.79 -28.99 -2.45
C CYS A 659 -9.42 -28.06 -3.51
N LYS A 660 -10.56 -28.44 -4.10
CA LYS A 660 -11.23 -27.69 -5.18
C LYS A 660 -11.69 -26.30 -4.75
N SER A 661 -11.96 -26.13 -3.45
CA SER A 661 -12.25 -24.82 -2.84
C SER A 661 -11.09 -23.83 -3.00
N LEU A 662 -9.84 -24.30 -3.15
CA LEU A 662 -8.66 -23.47 -3.36
C LEU A 662 -8.37 -23.18 -4.85
N GLU A 663 -9.24 -23.59 -5.76
CA GLU A 663 -9.12 -23.24 -7.18
C GLU A 663 -9.57 -21.81 -7.43
N LEU A 664 -8.83 -21.10 -8.29
CA LEU A 664 -9.18 -19.75 -8.70
C LEU A 664 -10.59 -19.74 -9.32
N ASN A 665 -11.40 -18.82 -8.83
CA ASN A 665 -12.73 -18.61 -9.33
C ASN A 665 -12.70 -17.62 -10.51
N ASP A 666 -13.43 -17.94 -11.57
CA ASP A 666 -13.45 -17.16 -12.81
C ASP A 666 -14.00 -15.74 -12.62
N ARG A 667 -15.09 -15.58 -11.85
CA ARG A 667 -15.67 -14.27 -11.51
C ARG A 667 -14.69 -13.42 -10.73
N LEU A 668 -14.10 -13.97 -9.67
CA LEU A 668 -13.19 -13.23 -8.79
C LEU A 668 -11.88 -12.85 -9.50
N SER A 669 -11.41 -13.70 -10.41
CA SER A 669 -10.27 -13.41 -11.28
C SER A 669 -10.61 -12.31 -12.28
N LEU A 670 -11.73 -12.45 -12.99
CA LEU A 670 -12.21 -11.46 -13.96
C LEU A 670 -12.38 -10.10 -13.30
N LEU A 671 -12.94 -10.04 -12.09
CA LEU A 671 -13.29 -8.80 -11.38
C LEU A 671 -12.31 -8.44 -10.27
N ALA A 672 -11.09 -8.97 -10.29
CA ALA A 672 -10.08 -8.63 -9.28
C ALA A 672 -9.93 -7.10 -9.11
N PRO A 673 -10.04 -6.57 -7.88
CA PRO A 673 -10.00 -5.12 -7.63
C PRO A 673 -8.58 -4.54 -7.68
N LYS A 674 -7.56 -5.37 -7.53
CA LYS A 674 -6.15 -4.96 -7.58
C LYS A 674 -5.36 -5.89 -8.47
N TYR A 675 -4.21 -5.42 -8.91
CA TYR A 675 -3.16 -6.28 -9.45
C TYR A 675 -2.67 -7.22 -8.35
N VAL A 676 -2.86 -8.54 -8.54
CA VAL A 676 -2.45 -9.54 -7.56
C VAL A 676 -0.99 -9.86 -7.78
N ARG A 677 -0.16 -9.82 -6.73
CA ARG A 677 1.29 -10.04 -6.87
C ARG A 677 1.59 -11.54 -6.95
N TYR A 678 2.64 -11.89 -7.70
CA TYR A 678 3.02 -13.29 -7.93
C TYR A 678 3.19 -14.10 -6.63
N HIS A 679 3.88 -13.53 -5.62
CA HIS A 679 4.12 -14.23 -4.36
C HIS A 679 2.82 -14.56 -3.59
N GLU A 680 1.75 -13.76 -3.75
CA GLU A 680 0.45 -14.05 -3.12
C GLU A 680 -0.14 -15.35 -3.70
N ILE A 681 -0.07 -15.53 -5.02
CA ILE A 681 -0.52 -16.75 -5.71
C ILE A 681 0.42 -17.93 -5.48
N ASN A 682 1.73 -17.67 -5.40
CA ASN A 682 2.72 -18.71 -5.09
C ASN A 682 2.48 -19.33 -3.70
N ILE A 683 2.22 -18.52 -2.66
CA ILE A 683 1.93 -19.01 -1.31
C ILE A 683 0.62 -19.83 -1.28
N LEU A 684 -0.45 -19.34 -1.92
CA LEU A 684 -1.71 -20.09 -2.05
C LEU A 684 -1.49 -21.44 -2.73
N HIS A 685 -0.74 -21.45 -3.85
CA HIS A 685 -0.51 -22.67 -4.60
C HIS A 685 0.41 -23.65 -3.86
N PHE A 686 1.45 -23.15 -3.17
CA PHE A 686 2.30 -23.95 -2.30
C PHE A 686 1.47 -24.63 -1.21
N PHE A 687 0.61 -23.88 -0.53
CA PHE A 687 -0.31 -24.42 0.46
C PHE A 687 -1.23 -25.49 -0.12
N LYS A 688 -1.85 -25.24 -1.29
CA LYS A 688 -2.68 -26.24 -1.98
C LYS A 688 -1.91 -27.53 -2.28
N VAL A 689 -0.69 -27.43 -2.79
CA VAL A 689 0.15 -28.59 -3.12
C VAL A 689 0.45 -29.41 -1.86
N VAL A 690 0.91 -28.77 -0.78
CA VAL A 690 1.25 -29.46 0.48
C VAL A 690 0.03 -30.18 1.08
N GLU A 691 -1.13 -29.54 1.08
CA GLU A 691 -2.37 -30.15 1.61
C GLU A 691 -2.94 -31.26 0.72
N SER A 692 -2.61 -31.27 -0.58
CA SER A 692 -3.05 -32.31 -1.52
C SER A 692 -2.19 -33.59 -1.54
N ILE A 693 -0.96 -33.55 -1.00
CA ILE A 693 -0.05 -34.71 -1.02
C ILE A 693 -0.57 -35.82 -0.08
N LYS A 694 -0.86 -36.99 -0.67
CA LYS A 694 -1.35 -38.21 -0.01
C LYS A 694 -0.57 -39.46 -0.44
N THR A 695 -0.79 -40.58 0.27
CA THR A 695 0.10 -41.75 0.32
C THR A 695 0.30 -42.56 -0.96
N GLU A 696 -0.47 -42.39 -2.04
CA GLU A 696 -0.51 -43.43 -3.09
C GLU A 696 -0.34 -43.02 -4.57
N THR A 697 -0.24 -41.75 -4.98
CA THR A 697 -0.32 -41.46 -6.45
C THR A 697 0.60 -40.40 -7.07
N ASN A 698 1.32 -39.57 -6.31
CA ASN A 698 1.99 -38.40 -6.91
C ASN A 698 3.51 -38.39 -6.70
N ASN A 699 4.25 -38.03 -7.76
CA ASN A 699 5.67 -37.69 -7.68
C ASN A 699 5.82 -36.38 -6.88
N THR A 700 5.84 -36.50 -5.54
CA THR A 700 5.83 -35.37 -4.58
C THR A 700 6.93 -34.35 -4.91
N VAL A 701 8.12 -34.81 -5.32
CA VAL A 701 9.23 -33.92 -5.70
C VAL A 701 8.91 -33.13 -6.95
N GLU A 702 8.30 -33.74 -7.97
CA GLU A 702 7.90 -33.04 -9.19
C GLU A 702 6.79 -32.01 -8.91
N GLU A 703 5.82 -32.35 -8.06
CA GLU A 703 4.78 -31.38 -7.65
C GLU A 703 5.38 -30.17 -6.95
N ILE A 704 6.28 -30.40 -5.99
CA ILE A 704 7.00 -29.34 -5.27
C ILE A 704 7.88 -28.53 -6.22
N ASN A 705 8.61 -29.19 -7.12
CA ASN A 705 9.53 -28.54 -8.04
C ASN A 705 8.81 -27.68 -9.08
N THR A 706 7.58 -28.05 -9.45
CA THR A 706 6.75 -27.32 -10.43
C THR A 706 5.88 -26.21 -9.82
N ILE A 707 5.91 -25.99 -8.50
CA ILE A 707 5.11 -24.94 -7.82
C ILE A 707 5.31 -23.58 -8.49
N ASN A 708 6.56 -23.17 -8.75
CA ASN A 708 6.84 -21.85 -9.30
C ASN A 708 6.25 -21.65 -10.70
N ASP A 709 6.31 -22.68 -11.55
CA ASP A 709 5.78 -22.66 -12.91
C ASP A 709 4.25 -22.66 -12.93
N LYS A 710 3.63 -23.57 -12.17
CA LYS A 710 2.17 -23.66 -12.04
C LYS A 710 1.59 -22.39 -11.42
N ALA A 711 2.20 -21.87 -10.35
CA ALA A 711 1.80 -20.61 -9.73
C ALA A 711 1.94 -19.42 -10.69
N PHE A 712 2.97 -19.40 -11.55
CA PHE A 712 3.12 -18.32 -12.54
C PHE A 712 2.02 -18.38 -13.60
N ASN A 713 1.63 -19.57 -14.06
CA ASN A 713 0.50 -19.74 -14.97
C ASN A 713 -0.81 -19.21 -14.34
N LEU A 714 -1.07 -19.55 -13.07
CA LEU A 714 -2.22 -19.04 -12.32
C LEU A 714 -2.17 -17.51 -12.17
N TYR A 715 -1.02 -16.96 -11.78
CA TYR A 715 -0.79 -15.52 -11.67
C TYR A 715 -1.01 -14.77 -12.98
N TRP A 716 -0.49 -15.32 -14.09
CA TRP A 716 -0.65 -14.74 -15.41
C TRP A 716 -2.11 -14.71 -15.83
N ASN A 717 -2.80 -15.85 -15.68
CA ASN A 717 -4.21 -15.98 -16.02
C ASN A 717 -5.06 -15.02 -15.19
N LEU A 718 -4.86 -14.94 -13.88
CA LEU A 718 -5.63 -14.05 -13.01
C LEU A 718 -5.51 -12.57 -13.45
N ASN A 719 -4.29 -12.10 -13.74
CA ASN A 719 -4.06 -10.69 -14.03
C ASN A 719 -4.33 -10.29 -15.50
N ASN A 720 -4.24 -11.23 -16.46
CA ASN A 720 -4.26 -10.91 -17.89
C ASN A 720 -5.40 -11.55 -18.69
N ARG A 721 -6.15 -12.53 -18.16
CA ARG A 721 -7.19 -13.25 -18.91
C ARG A 721 -8.27 -12.35 -19.50
N TRP A 722 -8.52 -11.19 -18.90
CA TRP A 722 -9.51 -10.23 -19.40
C TRP A 722 -9.04 -9.37 -20.59
N ARG A 723 -7.72 -9.29 -20.84
CA ARG A 723 -7.14 -8.51 -21.96
C ARG A 723 -7.11 -9.29 -23.27
N GLN A 724 -7.40 -10.59 -23.22
CA GLN A 724 -7.20 -11.48 -24.36
C GLN A 724 -8.54 -11.73 -25.03
N ASP A 725 -8.61 -11.43 -26.32
CA ASP A 725 -9.74 -11.72 -27.21
C ASP A 725 -9.98 -13.23 -27.28
N HIS A 726 -10.64 -13.79 -26.26
CA HIS A 726 -11.21 -15.14 -26.20
C HIS A 726 -10.25 -16.32 -26.53
N THR A 727 -8.97 -16.06 -26.82
CA THR A 727 -7.93 -17.01 -27.14
C THR A 727 -7.09 -17.23 -25.88
N ARG A 728 -7.02 -18.47 -25.40
CA ARG A 728 -6.13 -18.82 -24.28
C ARG A 728 -4.69 -18.54 -24.73
N SER A 729 -3.94 -17.77 -23.95
CA SER A 729 -2.50 -17.60 -24.16
C SER A 729 -1.85 -18.95 -24.46
N THR A 730 -0.99 -19.00 -25.46
CA THR A 730 -0.20 -20.22 -25.67
C THR A 730 0.77 -20.40 -24.49
N GLY A 731 1.13 -21.63 -24.15
CA GLY A 731 2.14 -21.89 -23.11
C GLY A 731 3.47 -21.16 -23.39
N SER A 732 3.77 -20.89 -24.66
CA SER A 732 4.93 -20.10 -25.10
C SER A 732 4.89 -18.65 -24.63
N GLU A 733 3.74 -17.96 -24.74
CA GLU A 733 3.59 -16.58 -24.28
C GLU A 733 3.76 -16.44 -22.77
N ILE A 734 3.16 -17.36 -22.01
CA ILE A 734 3.26 -17.38 -20.55
C ILE A 734 4.71 -17.61 -20.14
N ASN A 735 5.43 -18.53 -20.80
CA ASN A 735 6.84 -18.76 -20.55
C ASN A 735 7.69 -17.53 -20.88
N LYS A 736 7.48 -16.86 -22.02
CA LYS A 736 8.16 -15.58 -22.32
C LYS A 736 7.89 -14.51 -21.27
N ALA A 737 6.67 -14.45 -20.73
CA ALA A 737 6.34 -13.54 -19.65
C ALA A 737 7.03 -13.93 -18.34
N LYS A 738 7.06 -15.22 -18.00
CA LYS A 738 7.76 -15.79 -16.83
C LYS A 738 9.23 -15.45 -16.84
N GLU A 739 9.88 -15.62 -17.99
CA GLU A 739 11.29 -15.27 -18.19
C GLU A 739 11.59 -13.79 -17.96
N LYS A 740 10.59 -12.89 -17.93
CA LYS A 740 10.80 -11.50 -17.51
C LYS A 740 10.95 -11.33 -15.99
N TYR A 741 10.58 -12.35 -15.20
CA TYR A 741 10.66 -12.41 -13.74
C TYR A 741 11.75 -13.38 -13.29
N PHE A 742 11.69 -14.63 -13.76
CA PHE A 742 12.65 -15.68 -13.43
C PHE A 742 12.62 -16.80 -14.47
N SER A 743 13.69 -17.59 -14.50
CA SER A 743 13.82 -18.77 -15.35
C SER A 743 14.30 -19.94 -14.50
N ILE A 744 13.73 -21.12 -14.72
CA ILE A 744 14.10 -22.37 -14.05
C ILE A 744 14.41 -23.38 -15.14
N TYR A 745 15.63 -23.93 -15.12
CA TYR A 745 16.09 -24.96 -16.06
C TYR A 745 16.56 -26.17 -15.28
N GLU A 746 16.30 -27.37 -15.79
CA GLU A 746 16.82 -28.62 -15.21
C GLU A 746 17.96 -29.14 -16.09
N ASP A 747 19.03 -29.66 -15.48
CA ASP A 747 20.14 -30.25 -16.23
C ASP A 747 19.70 -31.59 -16.86
N VAL A 748 19.48 -31.58 -18.17
CA VAL A 748 19.02 -32.78 -18.90
C VAL A 748 20.07 -33.90 -18.88
N SER A 749 21.35 -33.57 -18.66
CA SER A 749 22.44 -34.56 -18.60
C SER A 749 22.41 -35.44 -17.35
N THR A 750 21.77 -34.99 -16.26
CA THR A 750 21.61 -35.81 -15.05
C THR A 750 20.47 -36.83 -15.17
N ASN A 751 19.53 -36.63 -16.10
CA ASN A 751 18.39 -37.52 -16.32
C ASN A 751 18.73 -38.78 -17.14
N SER A 752 19.85 -38.78 -17.90
CA SER A 752 20.29 -39.92 -18.70
C SER A 752 21.13 -40.93 -17.92
N ASP A 753 21.65 -40.55 -16.75
CA ASP A 753 22.52 -41.36 -15.92
C ASP A 753 21.67 -42.13 -14.88
N ARG A 754 21.15 -43.30 -15.27
CA ARG A 754 20.20 -44.14 -14.47
C ARG A 754 20.64 -44.46 -13.03
N ASN A 755 21.89 -44.20 -12.67
CA ASN A 755 22.46 -44.43 -11.33
C ASN A 755 22.38 -43.22 -10.39
N ARG A 756 22.02 -42.01 -10.85
CA ARG A 756 21.94 -40.81 -10.00
C ARG A 756 20.48 -40.39 -9.80
N ASN A 757 19.87 -40.77 -8.69
CA ASN A 757 18.52 -40.32 -8.29
C ASN A 757 18.55 -38.83 -7.82
N ARG A 758 18.91 -37.90 -8.71
CA ARG A 758 19.13 -36.47 -8.40
C ARG A 758 18.71 -35.55 -9.56
N ILE A 759 18.10 -34.41 -9.22
CA ILE A 759 17.65 -33.33 -10.10
C ILE A 759 18.45 -32.06 -9.76
N GLU A 760 19.16 -31.52 -10.74
CA GLU A 760 19.93 -30.27 -10.62
C GLU A 760 19.20 -29.14 -11.37
N ARG A 761 18.89 -28.02 -10.70
CA ARG A 761 18.09 -26.92 -11.27
C ARG A 761 18.78 -25.55 -11.20
N PHE A 762 18.77 -24.81 -12.31
CA PHE A 762 19.32 -23.46 -12.40
C PHE A 762 18.19 -22.45 -12.30
N VAL A 763 18.20 -21.64 -11.25
CA VAL A 763 17.14 -20.68 -10.94
C VAL A 763 17.71 -19.28 -11.12
N SER A 764 17.39 -18.64 -12.24
CA SER A 764 17.85 -17.29 -12.56
C SER A 764 16.76 -16.27 -12.29
N ILE A 765 17.07 -15.23 -11.54
CA ILE A 765 16.14 -14.13 -11.23
C ILE A 765 16.43 -12.93 -12.13
N ASN A 766 15.40 -12.40 -12.77
CA ASN A 766 15.49 -11.21 -13.62
C ASN A 766 14.93 -10.00 -12.85
N ASP A 767 15.70 -9.51 -11.88
CA ASP A 767 15.39 -8.32 -11.09
C ASP A 767 15.74 -7.05 -11.89
N ALA A 768 14.81 -6.10 -12.04
CA ALA A 768 15.06 -4.81 -12.70
C ALA A 768 15.42 -3.67 -11.70
N GLY A 769 15.71 -4.00 -10.43
CA GLY A 769 16.05 -3.02 -9.38
C GLY A 769 17.44 -2.38 -9.47
N SER A 770 17.64 -1.23 -8.85
CA SER A 770 18.93 -0.47 -8.85
C SER A 770 20.17 -1.16 -8.26
N ARG A 771 20.05 -2.41 -7.76
CA ARG A 771 21.16 -3.23 -7.19
C ARG A 771 21.64 -4.35 -8.12
N ILE A 772 21.29 -4.31 -9.42
CA ILE A 772 21.58 -5.40 -10.38
C ILE A 772 23.07 -5.71 -10.56
N SER A 773 23.96 -4.73 -10.43
CA SER A 773 25.34 -4.82 -10.92
C SER A 773 26.42 -5.05 -9.86
N ASN A 774 26.06 -5.31 -8.60
CA ASN A 774 27.07 -5.61 -7.58
C ASN A 774 27.08 -7.11 -7.28
N GLU A 775 28.09 -7.84 -7.76
CA GLU A 775 28.29 -9.25 -7.43
C GLU A 775 28.63 -9.45 -5.94
N ASP A 776 29.29 -8.51 -5.28
CA ASP A 776 29.57 -8.60 -3.83
C ASP A 776 28.27 -8.58 -3.03
N LYS A 777 28.27 -9.22 -1.85
CA LYS A 777 27.06 -9.39 -1.03
C LYS A 777 27.30 -9.07 0.43
N LYS A 778 26.42 -8.24 1.01
CA LYS A 778 26.31 -8.06 2.46
C LYS A 778 25.32 -9.06 3.04
N ILE A 779 25.84 -10.03 3.79
CA ILE A 779 25.10 -11.18 4.32
C ILE A 779 24.80 -10.97 5.81
N ALA A 780 23.54 -11.09 6.19
CA ALA A 780 23.09 -11.19 7.57
C ALA A 780 22.98 -12.66 7.98
N VAL A 781 23.70 -13.05 9.03
CA VAL A 781 23.62 -14.36 9.69
C VAL A 781 22.82 -14.19 10.98
N ALA A 782 21.64 -14.79 11.02
CA ALA A 782 20.77 -14.77 12.20
C ALA A 782 21.25 -15.82 13.22
N ASN A 783 21.76 -15.35 14.36
CA ASN A 783 22.06 -16.21 15.49
C ASN A 783 20.85 -16.22 16.43
N VAL A 784 19.95 -17.16 16.20
CA VAL A 784 18.66 -17.30 16.91
C VAL A 784 18.56 -18.70 17.50
N LYS A 785 17.95 -18.79 18.69
CA LYS A 785 17.71 -20.07 19.35
C LYS A 785 16.47 -20.75 18.77
N VAL A 786 16.65 -21.97 18.29
CA VAL A 786 15.56 -22.86 17.89
C VAL A 786 15.04 -23.57 19.15
N GLU A 787 14.02 -22.99 19.76
CA GLU A 787 13.42 -23.55 20.97
C GLU A 787 12.75 -24.91 20.69
N HIS A 788 13.14 -25.93 21.46
CA HIS A 788 12.63 -27.29 21.30
C HIS A 788 11.10 -27.37 21.47
N SER A 789 10.52 -26.55 22.35
CA SER A 789 9.08 -26.46 22.55
C SER A 789 8.34 -26.03 21.30
N ASN A 790 8.90 -25.11 20.51
CA ASN A 790 8.32 -24.65 19.25
C ASN A 790 8.35 -25.75 18.20
N LEU A 791 9.47 -26.48 18.09
CA LEU A 791 9.61 -27.61 17.19
C LEU A 791 8.58 -28.71 17.52
N MET A 792 8.42 -29.05 18.80
CA MET A 792 7.41 -30.02 19.25
C MET A 792 5.99 -29.53 18.93
N ALA A 793 5.70 -28.25 19.17
CA ALA A 793 4.40 -27.68 18.86
C ALA A 793 4.06 -27.82 17.36
N SER A 794 5.03 -27.60 16.48
CA SER A 794 4.87 -27.77 15.03
C SER A 794 4.71 -29.24 14.61
N VAL A 795 5.47 -30.16 15.20
CA VAL A 795 5.28 -31.61 15.02
C VAL A 795 3.87 -32.07 15.46
N LEU A 796 3.28 -31.41 16.46
CA LEU A 796 1.91 -31.64 16.91
C LEU A 796 0.85 -30.89 16.08
N GLY A 797 1.25 -30.19 15.01
CA GLY A 797 0.35 -29.43 14.14
C GLY A 797 -0.17 -28.12 14.77
N LYS A 798 0.45 -27.64 15.86
CA LYS A 798 0.09 -26.38 16.54
C LYS A 798 1.31 -25.46 16.68
N PRO A 799 1.93 -24.97 15.59
CA PRO A 799 3.10 -24.09 15.65
C PRO A 799 2.90 -22.88 16.58
N ASN A 800 3.92 -22.56 17.36
CA ASN A 800 3.89 -21.40 18.24
C ASN A 800 4.14 -20.12 17.44
N THR A 801 3.11 -19.29 17.29
CA THR A 801 3.21 -17.95 16.72
C THR A 801 3.11 -16.84 17.77
N GLY A 802 3.12 -17.13 19.08
CA GLY A 802 2.85 -16.17 20.18
C GLY A 802 3.66 -14.87 20.18
N LYS A 803 3.20 -13.87 20.96
CA LYS A 803 3.71 -12.48 20.94
C LYS A 803 5.22 -12.40 21.15
N THR A 804 5.75 -13.04 22.19
CA THR A 804 7.18 -13.01 22.53
C THR A 804 8.05 -13.45 21.36
N ARG A 805 7.67 -14.55 20.69
CA ARG A 805 8.43 -15.09 19.55
C ARG A 805 8.34 -14.17 18.33
N ARG A 806 7.17 -13.56 18.09
CA ARG A 806 6.96 -12.63 16.97
C ARG A 806 7.80 -11.37 17.15
N LYS A 807 7.86 -10.84 18.39
CA LYS A 807 8.73 -9.71 18.75
C LYS A 807 10.19 -10.00 18.41
N GLU A 808 10.74 -11.14 18.86
CA GLU A 808 12.12 -11.52 18.56
C GLU A 808 12.41 -11.55 17.05
N LEU A 809 11.47 -12.05 16.25
CA LEU A 809 11.59 -12.02 14.79
C LEU A 809 11.53 -10.60 14.22
N PHE A 810 10.65 -9.74 14.74
CA PHE A 810 10.53 -8.35 14.29
C PHE A 810 11.81 -7.56 14.57
N ASP A 811 12.35 -7.69 15.77
CA ASP A 811 13.61 -7.05 16.18
C ASP A 811 14.77 -7.48 15.27
N LEU A 812 14.81 -8.77 14.94
CA LEU A 812 15.78 -9.32 14.01
C LEU A 812 15.63 -8.73 12.59
N ILE A 813 14.42 -8.71 12.05
CA ILE A 813 14.15 -8.17 10.71
C ILE A 813 14.47 -6.67 10.65
N ASN A 814 14.09 -5.90 11.67
CA ASN A 814 14.39 -4.48 11.76
C ASN A 814 15.91 -4.24 11.79
N SER A 815 16.66 -5.05 12.55
CA SER A 815 18.13 -5.00 12.60
C SER A 815 18.77 -5.28 11.23
N VAL A 816 18.23 -6.24 10.46
CA VAL A 816 18.69 -6.54 9.09
C VAL A 816 18.44 -5.35 8.15
N GLU A 817 17.30 -4.68 8.31
CA GLU A 817 16.92 -3.52 7.48
C GLU A 817 17.83 -2.32 7.74
N GLU A 818 18.08 -1.99 9.01
CA GLU A 818 18.99 -0.92 9.43
C GLU A 818 20.41 -1.16 8.91
N ALA A 819 20.86 -2.41 8.93
CA ALA A 819 22.14 -2.82 8.39
C ALA A 819 22.24 -2.73 6.86
N HIS A 820 21.12 -2.53 6.14
CA HIS A 820 21.07 -2.49 4.68
C HIS A 820 21.66 -3.73 3.99
N CYS A 821 21.45 -4.92 4.57
CA CYS A 821 21.93 -6.18 4.02
C CYS A 821 21.27 -6.53 2.66
N ASP A 822 21.90 -7.46 1.93
CA ASP A 822 21.35 -7.99 0.68
C ASP A 822 20.60 -9.30 0.92
N LEU A 823 21.11 -10.18 1.79
CA LEU A 823 20.56 -11.50 2.07
C LEU A 823 20.62 -11.80 3.56
N CYS A 824 19.52 -12.25 4.15
CA CYS A 824 19.45 -12.74 5.53
C CYS A 824 19.26 -14.26 5.54
N ILE A 825 19.99 -14.94 6.42
CA ILE A 825 19.97 -16.41 6.52
C ILE A 825 19.59 -16.79 7.94
N LEU A 826 18.59 -17.66 8.08
CA LEU A 826 18.10 -18.19 9.35
C LEU A 826 18.42 -19.69 9.50
N PRO A 827 18.48 -20.20 10.75
CA PRO A 827 18.72 -21.62 11.02
C PRO A 827 17.63 -22.55 10.45
N GLU A 828 17.93 -23.85 10.44
CA GLU A 828 16.96 -24.88 10.07
C GLU A 828 15.79 -24.88 11.08
N VAL A 829 14.57 -25.22 10.64
CA VAL A 829 13.37 -25.35 11.51
C VAL A 829 13.16 -24.19 12.48
N SER A 830 13.47 -22.96 12.05
CA SER A 830 13.44 -21.76 12.90
C SER A 830 12.18 -20.92 12.73
N ILE A 831 11.48 -21.07 11.59
CA ILE A 831 10.33 -20.24 11.22
C ILE A 831 9.06 -21.09 11.04
N PRO A 832 7.95 -20.79 11.73
CA PRO A 832 6.67 -21.45 11.49
C PRO A 832 6.15 -21.11 10.07
N TYR A 833 5.53 -22.07 9.39
CA TYR A 833 5.09 -21.90 8.00
C TYR A 833 4.08 -20.74 7.82
N GLN A 834 3.32 -20.40 8.86
CA GLN A 834 2.38 -19.28 8.87
C GLN A 834 3.05 -17.91 8.65
N TRP A 835 4.33 -17.78 8.99
CA TRP A 835 5.08 -16.52 8.81
C TRP A 835 5.73 -16.40 7.42
N LEU A 836 5.51 -17.35 6.52
CA LEU A 836 6.01 -17.25 5.14
C LEU A 836 5.46 -16.01 4.42
N SER A 837 4.19 -15.66 4.65
CA SER A 837 3.56 -14.45 4.09
C SER A 837 4.19 -13.16 4.64
N LEU A 838 4.51 -13.14 5.94
CA LEU A 838 5.24 -12.05 6.60
C LEU A 838 6.63 -11.88 5.98
N LEU A 839 7.41 -12.96 5.86
CA LEU A 839 8.75 -12.90 5.25
C LEU A 839 8.67 -12.41 3.80
N ALA A 840 7.77 -12.96 2.98
CA ALA A 840 7.57 -12.53 1.61
C ALA A 840 7.18 -11.04 1.50
N TYR A 841 6.31 -10.57 2.40
CA TYR A 841 5.94 -9.16 2.49
C TYR A 841 7.16 -8.28 2.79
N GLN A 842 8.01 -8.67 3.76
CA GLN A 842 9.24 -7.92 4.09
C GLN A 842 10.24 -7.94 2.94
N VAL A 843 10.45 -9.08 2.26
CA VAL A 843 11.31 -9.15 1.07
C VAL A 843 10.86 -8.17 -0.02
N CYS A 844 9.55 -8.15 -0.32
CA CYS A 844 9.01 -7.24 -1.33
C CYS A 844 9.13 -5.76 -0.93
N ARG A 845 8.96 -5.48 0.36
CA ARG A 845 9.00 -4.12 0.90
C ARG A 845 10.43 -3.57 0.97
N ARG A 846 11.39 -4.38 1.44
CA ARG A 846 12.78 -3.96 1.72
C ARG A 846 13.76 -4.27 0.64
N ASN A 847 13.40 -5.15 -0.28
CA ASN A 847 14.27 -5.59 -1.36
C ASN A 847 15.52 -6.37 -0.86
N ILE A 848 15.35 -7.11 0.23
CA ILE A 848 16.35 -7.97 0.90
C ILE A 848 15.92 -9.43 0.72
N GLY A 849 16.81 -10.32 0.28
CA GLY A 849 16.54 -11.75 0.15
C GLY A 849 16.57 -12.48 1.50
N TYR A 850 15.87 -13.61 1.61
CA TYR A 850 15.88 -14.46 2.81
C TYR A 850 16.10 -15.93 2.44
N VAL A 851 16.90 -16.63 3.24
CA VAL A 851 16.97 -18.10 3.26
C VAL A 851 16.61 -18.58 4.66
N ALA A 852 15.64 -19.46 4.78
CA ALA A 852 15.16 -19.94 6.08
C ALA A 852 14.76 -21.41 6.02
N GLY A 853 14.94 -22.14 7.12
CA GLY A 853 14.29 -23.42 7.35
C GLY A 853 12.91 -23.21 7.97
N LEU A 854 11.87 -23.71 7.30
CA LEU A 854 10.55 -23.79 7.91
C LEU A 854 10.54 -24.92 8.94
N GLU A 855 9.83 -24.70 10.05
CA GLU A 855 9.45 -25.78 10.97
C GLU A 855 8.65 -26.86 10.24
N HIS A 856 8.59 -28.06 10.84
CA HIS A 856 7.85 -29.17 10.26
C HIS A 856 6.39 -28.78 9.96
N TRP A 857 6.02 -28.82 8.67
CA TRP A 857 4.63 -28.65 8.26
C TRP A 857 3.97 -30.02 8.27
N ILE A 858 2.97 -30.17 9.15
CA ILE A 858 2.16 -31.38 9.22
C ILE A 858 0.87 -31.17 8.42
N ASN A 859 0.73 -31.87 7.29
CA ASN A 859 -0.51 -31.78 6.50
C ASN A 859 -1.61 -32.67 7.10
N GLN A 860 -2.82 -32.55 6.58
CA GLN A 860 -3.98 -33.35 7.02
C GLN A 860 -3.79 -34.88 6.89
N HIS A 861 -2.88 -35.33 6.02
CA HIS A 861 -2.53 -36.74 5.80
C HIS A 861 -1.36 -37.22 6.66
N LYS A 862 -0.94 -36.43 7.67
CA LYS A 862 0.14 -36.73 8.63
C LYS A 862 1.54 -36.76 8.01
N PHE A 863 1.74 -36.21 6.81
CA PHE A 863 3.08 -36.01 6.28
C PHE A 863 3.79 -34.88 7.01
N ALA A 864 5.04 -35.11 7.41
CA ALA A 864 5.89 -34.14 8.08
C ALA A 864 6.95 -33.58 7.13
N PHE A 865 6.66 -32.44 6.50
CA PHE A 865 7.56 -31.81 5.55
C PHE A 865 8.57 -30.90 6.27
N ASN A 866 9.85 -31.06 5.94
CA ASN A 866 10.92 -30.14 6.34
C ASN A 866 11.36 -29.37 5.08
N PHE A 867 11.01 -28.08 5.04
CA PHE A 867 11.23 -27.23 3.87
C PHE A 867 12.33 -26.21 4.12
N MET A 868 13.21 -26.09 3.15
CA MET A 868 14.09 -24.95 2.99
C MET A 868 13.47 -23.97 2.00
N VAL A 869 13.37 -22.70 2.39
CA VAL A 869 12.83 -21.64 1.53
C VAL A 869 13.89 -20.60 1.18
N THR A 870 13.92 -20.23 -0.09
CA THR A 870 14.77 -19.15 -0.62
C THR A 870 13.87 -18.11 -1.27
N ILE A 871 13.77 -16.94 -0.65
CA ILE A 871 12.88 -15.85 -1.03
C ILE A 871 13.70 -14.71 -1.61
N LEU A 872 13.57 -14.43 -2.90
CA LEU A 872 14.39 -13.45 -3.62
C LEU A 872 13.53 -12.34 -4.22
N PRO A 873 13.83 -11.06 -3.94
CA PRO A 873 13.03 -9.94 -4.43
C PRO A 873 13.18 -9.75 -5.94
N ILE A 874 12.09 -9.30 -6.56
CA ILE A 874 11.97 -8.98 -7.99
C ILE A 874 11.27 -7.62 -8.10
N LYS A 875 11.95 -6.63 -8.67
CA LYS A 875 11.31 -5.37 -9.08
C LYS A 875 11.00 -5.41 -10.57
N LYS A 876 9.74 -5.18 -10.95
CA LYS A 876 9.32 -5.11 -12.36
C LYS A 876 8.12 -4.19 -12.56
N ASN A 877 8.16 -3.34 -13.59
CA ASN A 877 7.04 -2.49 -14.02
C ASN A 877 6.39 -1.66 -12.88
N GLY A 878 7.20 -1.13 -11.95
CA GLY A 878 6.69 -0.36 -10.81
C GLY A 878 6.04 -1.19 -9.70
N TYR A 879 6.11 -2.53 -9.75
CA TYR A 879 5.66 -3.43 -8.70
C TYR A 879 6.82 -4.21 -8.08
N ASN A 880 6.73 -4.45 -6.77
CA ASN A 880 7.64 -5.34 -6.05
C ASN A 880 6.94 -6.68 -5.80
N THR A 881 7.62 -7.76 -6.15
CA THR A 881 7.25 -9.14 -5.81
C THR A 881 8.50 -9.92 -5.41
N CYS A 882 8.39 -11.21 -5.15
CA CYS A 882 9.53 -12.09 -4.94
C CYS A 882 9.30 -13.46 -5.56
N LEU A 883 10.39 -14.16 -5.89
CA LEU A 883 10.37 -15.60 -6.06
C LEU A 883 10.40 -16.24 -4.66
N ILE A 884 9.55 -17.23 -4.41
CA ILE A 884 9.63 -18.10 -3.24
C ILE A 884 9.97 -19.49 -3.78
N ASN A 885 11.24 -19.87 -3.72
CA ASN A 885 11.66 -21.23 -4.05
C ASN A 885 11.60 -22.09 -2.79
N VAL A 886 10.78 -23.13 -2.84
CA VAL A 886 10.65 -24.12 -1.77
C VAL A 886 11.35 -25.40 -2.17
N ARG A 887 12.11 -26.00 -1.24
CA ARG A 887 12.80 -27.27 -1.45
C ARG A 887 12.57 -28.18 -0.26
N LEU A 888 12.09 -29.39 -0.54
CA LEU A 888 11.99 -30.45 0.47
C LEU A 888 13.39 -30.94 0.84
N LYS A 889 13.65 -31.16 2.13
CA LYS A 889 14.90 -31.73 2.62
C LYS A 889 15.17 -33.09 1.99
N ASN A 890 16.36 -33.29 1.43
CA ASN A 890 16.76 -34.53 0.77
C ASN A 890 17.04 -35.65 1.79
N HIS A 891 17.67 -35.30 2.92
CA HIS A 891 18.12 -36.26 3.92
C HIS A 891 17.65 -35.88 5.33
N TYR A 892 16.57 -36.50 5.80
CA TYR A 892 16.15 -36.39 7.21
C TYR A 892 17.17 -37.09 8.11
N SER A 893 17.52 -36.49 9.25
CA SER A 893 18.52 -37.07 10.17
C SER A 893 17.95 -38.27 10.94
N HIS A 894 18.80 -39.13 11.52
CA HIS A 894 18.34 -40.30 12.28
C HIS A 894 17.48 -39.93 13.48
N GLU A 895 17.86 -38.90 14.25
CA GLU A 895 17.09 -38.42 15.40
C GLU A 895 15.78 -37.75 14.97
N GLU A 896 15.80 -36.98 13.87
CA GLU A 896 14.58 -36.40 13.28
C GLU A 896 13.60 -37.50 12.84
N LYS A 897 14.09 -38.54 12.17
CA LYS A 897 13.28 -39.69 11.76
C LYS A 897 12.67 -40.41 12.96
N LYS A 898 13.46 -40.63 14.01
CA LYS A 898 13.01 -41.27 15.25
C LYS A 898 11.88 -40.48 15.91
N LEU A 899 12.05 -39.16 16.00
CA LEU A 899 11.04 -38.24 16.52
C LEU A 899 9.73 -38.32 15.72
N LEU A 900 9.78 -38.08 14.42
CA LEU A 900 8.58 -38.00 13.56
C LEU A 900 7.82 -39.34 13.53
N LYS A 901 8.54 -40.46 13.40
CA LYS A 901 7.94 -41.82 13.47
C LYS A 901 7.35 -42.12 14.84
N GLY A 902 7.98 -41.64 15.92
CA GLY A 902 7.46 -41.77 17.28
C GLY A 902 6.06 -41.17 17.45
N TYR A 903 5.76 -40.09 16.73
CA TYR A 903 4.44 -39.45 16.67
C TYR A 903 3.53 -40.00 15.55
N ARG A 904 3.91 -41.11 14.90
CA ARG A 904 3.16 -41.75 13.80
C ARG A 904 2.97 -40.83 12.58
N LEU A 905 3.95 -39.94 12.34
CA LEU A 905 3.98 -39.08 11.17
C LEU A 905 4.70 -39.79 10.01
N ILE A 906 4.33 -39.42 8.80
CA ILE A 906 4.88 -39.98 7.55
C ILE A 906 5.99 -39.06 7.06
N ILE A 907 7.15 -39.63 6.76
CA ILE A 907 8.30 -38.89 6.22
C ILE A 907 8.24 -38.98 4.70
N PRO A 908 8.08 -37.85 3.97
CA PRO A 908 7.91 -37.88 2.52
C PRO A 908 9.01 -38.65 1.78
N SER A 909 10.28 -38.50 2.19
CA SER A 909 11.43 -39.13 1.54
C SER A 909 11.52 -40.66 1.70
N GLU A 910 10.69 -41.26 2.56
CA GLU A 910 10.71 -42.70 2.83
C GLU A 910 9.50 -43.45 2.22
N VAL A 911 8.60 -42.72 1.54
CA VAL A 911 7.48 -43.33 0.80
C VAL A 911 7.97 -43.83 -0.56
N TYR A 912 7.46 -44.97 -1.01
CA TYR A 912 7.85 -45.58 -2.29
C TYR A 912 7.06 -44.98 -3.47
N PRO A 913 7.71 -44.66 -4.61
CA PRO A 913 9.15 -44.79 -4.88
C PRO A 913 9.99 -43.73 -4.17
N VAL A 914 11.25 -44.06 -3.85
CA VAL A 914 12.18 -43.15 -3.17
C VAL A 914 12.36 -41.87 -3.99
N LEU A 915 11.99 -40.75 -3.38
CA LEU A 915 12.01 -39.41 -3.98
C LEU A 915 13.40 -39.00 -4.48
N SER A 916 13.46 -38.35 -5.65
CA SER A 916 14.70 -37.83 -6.21
C SER A 916 15.23 -36.63 -5.42
N LYS A 917 16.55 -36.59 -5.20
CA LYS A 917 17.20 -35.48 -4.49
C LYS A 917 17.21 -34.24 -5.37
N THR A 918 16.78 -33.09 -4.87
CA THR A 918 16.80 -31.84 -5.65
C THR A 918 17.84 -30.87 -5.10
N TYR A 919 18.60 -30.22 -6.00
CA TYR A 919 19.51 -29.13 -5.67
C TYR A 919 19.37 -27.97 -6.65
N ASN A 920 19.47 -26.75 -6.13
CA ASN A 920 19.29 -25.53 -6.92
C ASN A 920 20.59 -24.71 -6.96
N LEU A 921 21.01 -24.30 -8.15
CA LEU A 921 21.99 -23.24 -8.38
C LEU A 921 21.23 -21.95 -8.69
N PHE A 922 21.21 -21.02 -7.74
CA PHE A 922 20.58 -19.72 -7.89
C PHE A 922 21.52 -18.74 -8.58
N HIS A 923 20.99 -17.91 -9.46
CA HIS A 923 21.64 -16.76 -10.05
C HIS A 923 20.81 -15.50 -9.75
N TRP A 924 21.35 -14.61 -8.92
CA TRP A 924 20.64 -13.41 -8.44
C TRP A 924 21.62 -12.26 -8.19
N ARG A 925 21.35 -11.09 -8.80
CA ARG A 925 22.17 -9.86 -8.68
C ARG A 925 23.66 -10.12 -8.87
N GLY A 926 24.02 -10.78 -9.97
CA GLY A 926 25.41 -11.03 -10.32
C GLY A 926 26.08 -12.18 -9.55
N ALA A 927 25.42 -12.78 -8.55
CA ALA A 927 25.99 -13.85 -7.72
C ALA A 927 25.31 -15.20 -7.97
N TYR A 928 26.09 -16.27 -7.79
CA TYR A 928 25.72 -17.67 -7.97
C TYR A 928 25.87 -18.41 -6.65
N PHE A 929 24.78 -19.03 -6.16
CA PHE A 929 24.81 -19.69 -4.86
C PHE A 929 23.86 -20.88 -4.78
N SER A 930 24.00 -21.69 -3.72
CA SER A 930 23.17 -22.86 -3.47
C SER A 930 22.94 -23.02 -1.97
N THR A 931 21.89 -23.75 -1.62
CA THR A 931 21.40 -23.90 -0.25
C THR A 931 21.31 -25.38 0.12
N TYR A 932 21.89 -25.73 1.28
CA TYR A 932 21.95 -27.09 1.83
C TYR A 932 21.39 -27.12 3.25
N ASN A 933 20.68 -28.20 3.57
CA ASN A 933 19.93 -28.32 4.81
C ASN A 933 20.55 -29.39 5.73
N CYS A 934 21.28 -28.95 6.75
CA CYS A 934 21.87 -29.77 7.81
C CYS A 934 22.48 -31.09 7.32
N PHE A 935 21.87 -32.25 7.61
CA PHE A 935 22.47 -33.56 7.34
C PHE A 935 22.87 -33.82 5.87
N GLU A 936 22.35 -33.03 4.91
CA GLU A 936 22.81 -33.02 3.52
C GLU A 936 24.30 -32.69 3.35
N LEU A 937 24.88 -31.94 4.29
CA LEU A 937 26.30 -31.56 4.33
C LEU A 937 27.23 -32.79 4.41
N ALA A 938 26.74 -33.91 4.94
CA ALA A 938 27.54 -35.13 5.12
C ALA A 938 27.72 -35.96 3.83
N ASP A 939 26.90 -35.73 2.79
CA ASP A 939 26.98 -36.49 1.53
C ASP A 939 28.06 -35.92 0.59
N ILE A 940 29.18 -36.64 0.44
CA ILE A 940 30.30 -36.19 -0.39
C ILE A 940 29.96 -36.05 -1.87
N GLN A 941 29.04 -36.86 -2.41
CA GLN A 941 28.67 -36.80 -3.83
C GLN A 941 27.84 -35.56 -4.13
N ASP A 942 26.97 -35.17 -3.20
CA ASP A 942 26.11 -34.00 -3.35
C ASP A 942 26.84 -32.68 -3.06
N ARG A 943 27.92 -32.72 -2.27
CA ARG A 943 28.78 -31.55 -2.02
C ARG A 943 29.48 -31.02 -3.28
N GLY A 944 29.81 -31.90 -4.21
CA GLY A 944 30.63 -31.58 -5.39
C GLY A 944 29.87 -31.05 -6.61
N ILE A 945 28.53 -31.06 -6.60
CA ILE A 945 27.70 -30.91 -7.82
C ILE A 945 27.88 -29.56 -8.53
N PHE A 946 28.19 -28.49 -7.80
CA PHE A 946 28.36 -27.14 -8.34
C PHE A 946 29.80 -26.64 -8.30
N LYS A 947 30.80 -27.54 -8.26
CA LYS A 947 32.23 -27.16 -8.25
C LYS A 947 32.51 -26.21 -9.41
N SER A 948 33.22 -25.12 -9.15
CA SER A 948 33.53 -24.00 -10.08
C SER A 948 32.36 -23.15 -10.59
N LYS A 949 31.10 -23.56 -10.38
CA LYS A 949 29.88 -22.87 -10.84
C LYS A 949 29.27 -21.93 -9.78
N ILE A 950 29.84 -21.87 -8.58
CA ILE A 950 29.23 -21.21 -7.41
C ILE A 950 30.19 -20.21 -6.74
N ASP A 951 29.66 -19.08 -6.28
CA ASP A 951 30.40 -18.08 -5.51
C ASP A 951 30.34 -18.33 -4.00
N PHE A 952 29.19 -18.79 -3.51
CA PHE A 952 29.01 -19.12 -2.11
C PHE A 952 27.96 -20.20 -1.86
N ILE A 953 28.11 -20.93 -0.76
CA ILE A 953 27.16 -21.94 -0.29
C ILE A 953 26.53 -21.47 1.02
N ILE A 954 25.24 -21.75 1.18
CA ILE A 954 24.52 -21.53 2.44
C ILE A 954 24.15 -22.87 3.04
N ALA A 955 24.56 -23.10 4.28
CA ALA A 955 24.17 -24.20 5.12
C ALA A 955 23.28 -23.67 6.26
N SER A 956 22.04 -24.13 6.29
CA SER A 956 21.08 -23.84 7.36
C SER A 956 20.96 -25.10 8.21
N GLU A 957 21.18 -24.96 9.52
CA GLU A 957 21.44 -26.10 10.41
C GLU A 957 20.67 -25.98 11.72
N TYR A 958 20.32 -27.14 12.27
CA TYR A 958 19.94 -27.34 13.66
C TYR A 958 20.67 -28.58 14.16
N ASN A 959 21.95 -28.40 14.54
CA ASN A 959 22.83 -29.52 14.87
C ASN A 959 23.71 -29.28 16.11
N LYS A 960 23.84 -30.34 16.91
CA LYS A 960 24.65 -30.38 18.14
C LYS A 960 26.13 -30.64 17.88
N ASP A 961 26.47 -31.38 16.82
CA ASP A 961 27.85 -31.79 16.52
C ASP A 961 28.61 -30.71 15.74
N VAL A 962 28.81 -29.56 16.39
CA VAL A 962 29.42 -28.38 15.76
C VAL A 962 30.84 -28.65 15.24
N ASN A 963 31.59 -29.56 15.85
CA ASN A 963 32.95 -29.88 15.42
C ASN A 963 32.94 -30.63 14.08
N TYR A 964 32.11 -31.66 13.94
CA TYR A 964 31.99 -32.42 12.70
C TYR A 964 31.56 -31.53 11.52
N PHE A 965 30.55 -30.68 11.74
CA PHE A 965 30.06 -29.77 10.69
C PHE A 965 31.06 -28.66 10.35
N SER A 966 31.77 -28.12 11.35
CA SER A 966 32.88 -27.19 11.14
C SER A 966 34.01 -27.79 10.28
N GLU A 967 34.37 -29.05 10.50
CA GLU A 967 35.38 -29.76 9.69
C GLU A 967 34.91 -29.96 8.24
N ILE A 968 33.64 -30.34 8.07
CA ILE A 968 33.02 -30.44 6.74
C ILE A 968 33.06 -29.09 6.03
N ALA A 969 32.59 -28.01 6.67
CA ALA A 969 32.57 -26.67 6.10
C ALA A 969 33.99 -26.21 5.70
N GLY A 970 34.98 -26.46 6.56
CA GLY A 970 36.38 -26.14 6.29
C GLY A 970 37.00 -26.91 5.13
N SER A 971 36.62 -28.17 4.92
CA SER A 971 37.00 -28.93 3.70
C SER A 971 36.30 -28.35 2.48
N TRP A 972 35.00 -28.16 2.59
CA TRP A 972 34.14 -27.82 1.47
C TRP A 972 34.49 -26.47 0.84
N VAL A 973 34.82 -25.48 1.66
CA VAL A 973 35.35 -24.17 1.24
C VAL A 973 36.58 -24.32 0.33
N ARG A 974 37.47 -25.26 0.63
CA ARG A 974 38.69 -25.51 -0.17
C ARG A 974 38.38 -26.28 -1.44
N ASP A 975 37.54 -27.31 -1.34
CA ASP A 975 37.23 -28.23 -2.44
C ASP A 975 36.36 -27.57 -3.53
N MET A 976 35.48 -26.65 -3.14
CA MET A 976 34.65 -25.85 -4.06
C MET A 976 35.25 -24.49 -4.37
N HIS A 977 36.24 -24.07 -3.57
CA HIS A 977 36.89 -22.77 -3.65
C HIS A 977 35.89 -21.60 -3.66
N CYS A 978 34.95 -21.59 -2.72
CA CYS A 978 33.88 -20.59 -2.62
C CYS A 978 33.73 -20.09 -1.17
N TYR A 979 32.96 -19.01 -0.96
CA TYR A 979 32.57 -18.65 0.40
C TYR A 979 31.57 -19.68 0.94
N PHE A 980 31.55 -19.89 2.25
CA PHE A 980 30.64 -20.83 2.89
C PHE A 980 30.01 -20.20 4.11
N ILE A 981 28.69 -20.14 4.13
CA ILE A 981 27.91 -19.50 5.19
C ILE A 981 27.19 -20.60 5.94
N GLN A 982 27.54 -20.76 7.20
CA GLN A 982 26.95 -21.73 8.11
C GLN A 982 26.10 -20.99 9.14
N VAL A 983 24.82 -21.34 9.23
CA VAL A 983 23.88 -20.73 10.18
C VAL A 983 23.20 -21.83 10.97
N ASN A 984 23.58 -21.93 12.23
CA ASN A 984 23.06 -22.90 13.18
C ASN A 984 22.28 -22.19 14.29
N SER A 985 21.48 -22.96 15.03
CA SER A 985 20.78 -22.46 16.22
C SER A 985 21.76 -21.97 17.29
N SER A 986 21.43 -20.89 17.99
CA SER A 986 22.35 -20.23 18.93
C SER A 986 22.64 -21.00 20.22
N ASP A 987 21.84 -22.02 20.56
CA ASP A 987 22.07 -22.91 21.70
C ASP A 987 23.25 -23.89 21.47
N TYR A 988 23.45 -24.32 20.23
CA TYR A 988 24.64 -25.10 19.83
C TYR A 988 25.74 -24.19 19.25
N GLY A 989 25.32 -23.15 18.54
CA GLY A 989 26.15 -22.13 17.93
C GLY A 989 26.98 -22.63 16.77
N ASP A 990 28.14 -22.00 16.58
CA ASP A 990 29.04 -22.17 15.45
C ASP A 990 28.53 -21.62 14.11
N SER A 991 27.68 -20.60 14.17
CA SER A 991 27.31 -19.81 12.99
C SER A 991 28.51 -19.01 12.50
N ARG A 992 28.86 -19.13 11.22
CA ARG A 992 30.10 -18.55 10.65
C ARG A 992 30.02 -18.27 9.15
N ILE A 993 30.93 -17.41 8.68
CA ILE A 993 31.21 -17.23 7.26
C ILE A 993 32.68 -17.55 7.02
N LEU A 994 32.94 -18.47 6.11
CA LEU A 994 34.25 -18.93 5.72
C LEU A 994 34.61 -18.46 4.31
N GLN A 995 35.90 -18.30 4.06
CA GLN A 995 36.47 -18.02 2.73
C GLN A 995 37.67 -18.96 2.45
N PRO A 996 38.03 -19.21 1.18
CA PRO A 996 39.12 -20.12 0.82
C PRO A 996 40.49 -19.48 1.04
N ALA A 997 40.81 -19.13 2.28
CA ALA A 997 42.04 -18.43 2.67
C ALA A 997 42.89 -19.24 3.66
N GLN A 998 44.02 -18.66 4.06
CA GLN A 998 44.86 -19.20 5.13
C GLN A 998 44.13 -19.20 6.48
N SER A 999 44.54 -20.07 7.41
CA SER A 999 43.79 -20.34 8.65
C SER A 999 43.43 -19.10 9.48
N TYR A 1000 44.32 -18.09 9.54
CA TYR A 1000 44.09 -16.85 10.31
C TYR A 1000 43.07 -15.89 9.66
N ASN A 1001 42.78 -16.07 8.37
CA ASN A 1001 41.84 -15.24 7.61
C ASN A 1001 40.69 -16.09 7.04
N ARG A 1002 40.56 -17.35 7.44
CA ARG A 1002 39.57 -18.27 6.88
C ARG A 1002 38.16 -17.92 7.35
N ASP A 1003 38.02 -17.66 8.65
CA ASP A 1003 36.75 -17.29 9.28
C ASP A 1003 36.58 -15.76 9.21
N LEU A 1004 35.65 -15.27 8.37
CA LEU A 1004 35.28 -13.85 8.28
C LEU A 1004 34.43 -13.42 9.46
N LEU A 1005 33.58 -14.33 9.95
CA LEU A 1005 32.83 -14.20 11.19
C LEU A 1005 32.61 -15.59 11.77
N GLN A 1006 32.55 -15.69 13.10
CA GLN A 1006 32.20 -16.91 13.82
C GLN A 1006 31.59 -16.54 15.17
N VAL A 1007 30.45 -17.15 15.53
CA VAL A 1007 29.84 -17.07 16.85
C VAL A 1007 29.57 -18.45 17.39
N LYS A 1008 29.96 -18.66 18.65
CA LYS A 1008 29.84 -19.95 19.34
C LYS A 1008 28.47 -20.19 19.99
N GLY A 1009 27.58 -19.20 20.02
CA GLY A 1009 26.23 -19.30 20.58
C GLY A 1009 25.81 -18.07 21.39
N GLY A 1010 24.66 -18.15 22.07
CA GLY A 1010 24.16 -17.10 22.97
C GLY A 1010 22.66 -17.17 23.21
N GLU A 1011 22.19 -16.56 24.31
CA GLU A 1011 20.76 -16.47 24.66
C GLU A 1011 20.04 -15.35 23.88
N THR A 1012 20.74 -14.26 23.55
CA THR A 1012 20.16 -13.13 22.82
C THR A 1012 20.20 -13.37 21.32
N SER A 1013 19.05 -13.23 20.66
CA SER A 1013 18.94 -13.21 19.21
C SER A 1013 19.67 -11.99 18.63
N ILE A 1014 20.67 -12.23 17.79
CA ILE A 1014 21.45 -11.17 17.15
C ILE A 1014 21.65 -11.43 15.66
N VAL A 1015 21.90 -10.36 14.91
CA VAL A 1015 22.28 -10.42 13.49
C VAL A 1015 23.74 -10.05 13.34
N MET A 1016 24.52 -10.96 12.77
CA MET A 1016 25.90 -10.68 12.37
C MET A 1016 25.97 -10.37 10.89
N ILE A 1017 26.87 -9.47 10.52
CA ILE A 1017 27.00 -9.03 9.13
C ILE A 1017 28.39 -9.38 8.61
N GLY A 1018 28.43 -10.16 7.52
CA GLY A 1018 29.64 -10.40 6.76
C GLY A 1018 29.53 -9.85 5.34
N ILE A 1019 30.66 -9.48 4.74
CA ILE A 1019 30.72 -8.99 3.36
C ILE A 1019 31.50 -10.00 2.52
N LEU A 1020 30.87 -10.52 1.47
CA LEU A 1020 31.49 -11.41 0.50
C LEU A 1020 32.07 -10.59 -0.65
N LYS A 1021 33.40 -10.61 -0.79
CA LYS A 1021 34.12 -9.98 -1.92
C LYS A 1021 34.19 -10.97 -3.09
N ILE A 1022 33.05 -11.20 -3.74
CA ILE A 1022 32.87 -12.15 -4.83
C ILE A 1022 33.71 -11.75 -6.05
N LYS A 1023 33.77 -10.46 -6.38
CA LYS A 1023 34.59 -9.97 -7.49
C LYS A 1023 36.06 -10.36 -7.35
N SER A 1024 36.62 -10.12 -6.17
CA SER A 1024 38.03 -10.45 -5.86
C SER A 1024 38.29 -11.95 -5.92
N LEU A 1025 37.36 -12.77 -5.42
CA LEU A 1025 37.46 -14.22 -5.49
C LEU A 1025 37.48 -14.72 -6.95
N ARG A 1026 36.58 -14.22 -7.81
CA ARG A 1026 36.52 -14.61 -9.22
C ARG A 1026 37.79 -14.22 -9.97
N CYS A 1027 38.32 -13.03 -9.74
CA CYS A 1027 39.59 -12.60 -10.34
C CYS A 1027 40.75 -13.52 -9.95
N PHE A 1028 40.82 -13.94 -8.69
CA PHE A 1028 41.82 -14.92 -8.22
C PHE A 1028 41.63 -16.29 -8.88
N GLN A 1029 40.39 -16.77 -8.98
CA GLN A 1029 40.06 -18.06 -9.59
C GLN A 1029 40.43 -18.15 -11.09
N LEU A 1030 40.51 -17.02 -11.80
CA LEU A 1030 40.95 -17.00 -13.20
C LEU A 1030 42.46 -17.21 -13.37
N MET A 1031 43.25 -16.89 -12.35
CA MET A 1031 44.70 -16.99 -12.43
C MET A 1031 45.16 -18.45 -12.48
N GLU A 1032 46.32 -18.67 -13.10
CA GLU A 1032 47.04 -19.93 -12.99
C GLU A 1032 47.76 -20.04 -11.64
N TYR A 1033 48.12 -21.28 -11.27
CA TYR A 1033 48.62 -21.62 -9.94
C TYR A 1033 49.78 -20.74 -9.46
N ASP A 1034 50.76 -20.45 -10.32
CA ASP A 1034 51.94 -19.67 -9.94
C ASP A 1034 51.57 -18.24 -9.54
N LEU A 1035 50.68 -17.59 -10.31
CA LEU A 1035 50.20 -16.24 -10.00
C LEU A 1035 49.31 -16.21 -8.75
N GLN A 1036 48.51 -17.26 -8.52
CA GLN A 1036 47.73 -17.40 -7.29
C GLN A 1036 48.62 -17.47 -6.05
N LYS A 1037 49.75 -18.19 -6.16
CA LYS A 1037 50.73 -18.35 -5.09
C LYS A 1037 51.41 -17.01 -4.74
N ASP A 1038 51.71 -16.19 -5.76
CA ASP A 1038 52.32 -14.87 -5.57
C ASP A 1038 51.37 -13.87 -4.91
N GLN A 1039 50.07 -13.91 -5.25
CA GLN A 1039 49.07 -12.98 -4.69
C GLN A 1039 48.76 -13.26 -3.21
N ASN A 1040 48.76 -14.53 -2.80
CA ASN A 1040 48.60 -15.00 -1.41
C ASN A 1040 47.34 -14.48 -0.66
N SER A 1041 46.32 -13.98 -1.38
CA SER A 1041 45.06 -13.50 -0.82
C SER A 1041 44.09 -14.63 -0.48
N PHE A 1042 44.08 -15.67 -1.32
CA PHE A 1042 43.34 -16.91 -1.16
C PHE A 1042 44.29 -18.12 -1.32
N LYS A 1043 43.86 -19.31 -0.89
CA LYS A 1043 44.59 -20.55 -1.20
C LYS A 1043 44.41 -20.89 -2.68
N PRO A 1044 45.37 -21.56 -3.34
CA PRO A 1044 45.22 -21.95 -4.74
C PRO A 1044 43.98 -22.80 -5.01
N THR A 1045 43.44 -22.70 -6.22
CA THR A 1045 42.28 -23.48 -6.66
C THR A 1045 42.58 -24.99 -6.65
N PRO A 1046 41.60 -25.85 -6.32
CA PRO A 1046 41.78 -27.31 -6.29
C PRO A 1046 42.04 -27.89 -7.69
N PRO A 1047 42.50 -29.15 -7.79
CA PRO A 1047 42.63 -29.84 -9.08
C PRO A 1047 41.31 -29.83 -9.87
N ASP A 1048 41.41 -29.82 -11.20
CA ASP A 1048 40.27 -29.84 -12.13
C ASP A 1048 39.23 -28.72 -11.90
N PHE A 1049 39.69 -27.56 -11.43
CA PHE A 1049 38.83 -26.39 -11.28
C PHE A 1049 38.59 -25.70 -12.63
N ASP A 1050 37.36 -25.74 -13.12
CA ASP A 1050 37.03 -25.24 -14.45
C ASP A 1050 36.93 -23.71 -14.50
N ARG A 1051 37.96 -23.09 -15.09
CA ARG A 1051 38.05 -21.63 -15.29
C ARG A 1051 37.03 -21.10 -16.30
N LYS A 1052 36.48 -21.93 -17.18
CA LYS A 1052 35.39 -21.52 -18.09
C LYS A 1052 34.14 -21.14 -17.29
N ASN A 1053 33.79 -21.92 -16.27
CA ASN A 1053 32.66 -21.61 -15.39
C ASN A 1053 32.90 -20.30 -14.60
N VAL A 1054 34.15 -19.97 -14.29
CA VAL A 1054 34.51 -18.67 -13.67
C VAL A 1054 34.27 -17.53 -14.66
N LEU A 1055 34.71 -17.67 -15.91
CA LEU A 1055 34.44 -16.68 -16.97
C LEU A 1055 32.94 -16.52 -17.23
N ASP A 1056 32.18 -17.61 -17.21
CA ASP A 1056 30.73 -17.57 -17.40
C ASP A 1056 30.04 -16.82 -16.24
N ARG A 1057 30.49 -17.00 -14.99
CA ARG A 1057 30.02 -16.21 -13.84
C ARG A 1057 30.40 -14.73 -13.93
N ILE A 1058 31.64 -14.41 -14.35
CA ILE A 1058 32.09 -13.01 -14.56
C ILE A 1058 31.25 -12.33 -15.63
N ASN A 1059 30.95 -13.04 -16.71
CA ASN A 1059 30.10 -12.55 -17.80
C ASN A 1059 28.61 -12.67 -17.50
N ASN A 1060 28.24 -13.05 -16.27
CA ASN A 1060 26.87 -13.16 -15.79
C ASN A 1060 25.96 -14.06 -16.65
N LYS A 1061 26.51 -15.17 -17.16
CA LYS A 1061 25.80 -16.10 -18.05
C LYS A 1061 24.86 -17.04 -17.29
N ARG A 1062 23.86 -17.55 -18.00
CA ARG A 1062 22.95 -18.58 -17.50
C ARG A 1062 23.52 -19.97 -17.79
N PHE A 1063 23.49 -20.87 -16.81
CA PHE A 1063 23.89 -22.27 -16.99
C PHE A 1063 22.73 -23.10 -17.55
N TRP A 1064 23.08 -24.17 -18.30
CA TRP A 1064 22.13 -25.18 -18.83
C TRP A 1064 21.06 -24.64 -19.80
N ILE A 1065 21.38 -23.57 -20.52
CA ILE A 1065 20.57 -23.05 -21.64
C ILE A 1065 20.97 -23.70 -22.96
#